data_AF-A0A7X1NZU0-F1
#
_entry.id   AF-A0A7X1NZU0-F1
#
_cell.length_a   1.000
_cell.length_b   1.000
_cell.length_c   1.000
_cell.angle_alpha   90.00
_cell.angle_beta   90.00
_cell.angle_gamma   90.00
#
_symmetry.space_group_name_H-M   'P 1'
#
loop_
_entity.id
_entity.type
_entity.pdbx_description
1 polymer ?
#
loop_
_entity_poly.entity_id
_entity_poly.type
_entity_poly.pdbx_seq_one_letter_code
_entity_poly.pdbx_strand_id
1 'polypeptide(L)'
;MNRFSSRRQPLDASFLAPRLAGARSYDRIAGYFSSSILEVAGEALESAQGPIRLICNSGLDAQDVVTAKAAQAALRQEWCGSHPENLGEGAKHRFARLYRFLASRRLEVRVLPDERFGLIHGKAGVITLANGGKTAFMGSANETFSAWKLNYELVWEDDSPDAVAWVQEEFDALWGSLFAVPLAEFVVEDVGRLARREVVHSIEKWREAPEPAAAVIESPVYREHVGLWAHQKHFVKLAFDAHRGPFGARFVLADQVGLGKTLQLAITAELIALTGDKPILVLAPKPLVWQWQDELANLLDLPAAVWDGRQWVDEAGIEHPSAGPESIRKCPRRIGIVSTGLVTRRSEVTDYPAHMDFDCVIVDEAHRARRKNLASGQEYDAAQPNNLLAFVREISPHTRSLLLATATPVQLHPIEAWDLLDALACGSDAVLGAYGAPWRRPRQALELVMGEVPPPVEELVQWEWLRNPFPPATEGVDYRILRQSLRLSDTDAVAPGGAFQNLPAPDRARIGRIFPRFLEGSNPIIRHIVLRTRSYLESEVDPESGEPYLKPVKVNLHGEGDDEAIKLPPFLQDAYVHANEFCRLLGTRTKSGFFRTLLLRRVGSSMEAGRLTAERILQNWVDIEEDDDEEENDLVGQMKTLTPDERAELQRFMRSLEANRERDPKYHIVRDLLVDRRWLESGCIVFSQYFDSIWWLANQLTRELPDEDIGVYAGASRSGIMRKGVFARETREELKAQVRKGRLRLILGTDAASEGLNLQRLGTLVNFDLPWNPSRLEQRKGRIQRIGQIRDSVEIYNMRYAGSVEDRVHALLSQRLKDISALFGQIPDVLEDVWVNVALGDMARAQKTIDAVPRQHPFKLRYHRVEKVEWESCAQVLNSVERKAFLSTGWT
;
A
#
# COMPACT_ATOMS: atom_id res chain seq x y z
N MET A 1 -47.84 11.12 -33.68
CA MET A 1 -47.59 9.95 -32.82
C MET A 1 -47.59 8.64 -33.61
N ASN A 2 -46.43 7.99 -33.75
CA ASN A 2 -46.23 6.69 -34.39
C ASN A 2 -45.92 5.60 -33.35
N ARG A 3 -46.28 4.34 -33.62
CA ARG A 3 -46.11 3.23 -32.66
C ARG A 3 -45.34 2.08 -33.30
N PHE A 4 -44.26 1.67 -32.65
CA PHE A 4 -43.37 0.62 -33.10
C PHE A 4 -43.38 -0.54 -32.09
N SER A 5 -43.29 -1.77 -32.60
CA SER A 5 -43.22 -2.99 -31.80
C SER A 5 -42.29 -4.00 -32.45
N SER A 6 -41.35 -4.51 -31.66
CA SER A 6 -40.42 -5.60 -32.03
C SER A 6 -41.12 -6.83 -32.62
N ARG A 7 -42.34 -7.15 -32.16
CA ARG A 7 -43.17 -8.26 -32.69
C ARG A 7 -43.61 -8.03 -34.13
N ARG A 8 -43.83 -6.77 -34.52
CA ARG A 8 -44.37 -6.42 -35.85
C ARG A 8 -43.26 -6.15 -36.85
N GLN A 9 -42.18 -5.53 -36.39
CA GLN A 9 -41.05 -5.13 -37.22
C GLN A 9 -39.78 -4.96 -36.37
N PRO A 10 -38.59 -5.18 -36.94
CA PRO A 10 -37.32 -4.90 -36.27
C PRO A 10 -37.22 -3.41 -35.91
N LEU A 11 -37.08 -3.08 -34.63
CA LEU A 11 -37.11 -1.69 -34.16
C LEU A 11 -35.87 -0.90 -34.59
N ASP A 12 -34.73 -1.57 -34.69
CA ASP A 12 -33.48 -1.01 -35.20
C ASP A 12 -33.63 -0.47 -36.63
N ALA A 13 -34.17 -1.28 -37.53
CA ALA A 13 -34.29 -0.94 -38.95
C ALA A 13 -35.51 -0.05 -39.25
N SER A 14 -36.61 -0.23 -38.50
CA SER A 14 -37.86 0.50 -38.74
C SER A 14 -37.93 1.87 -38.05
N PHE A 15 -37.20 2.07 -36.95
CA PHE A 15 -37.25 3.29 -36.15
C PHE A 15 -35.87 3.92 -35.96
N LEU A 16 -34.95 3.22 -35.30
CA LEU A 16 -33.73 3.84 -34.78
C LEU A 16 -32.78 4.31 -35.90
N ALA A 17 -32.38 3.40 -36.79
CA ALA A 17 -31.40 3.71 -37.84
C ALA A 17 -31.87 4.81 -38.82
N PRO A 18 -33.14 4.80 -39.32
CA PRO A 18 -33.62 5.86 -40.19
C PRO A 18 -33.66 7.25 -39.56
N ARG A 19 -33.86 7.34 -38.24
CA ARG A 19 -33.96 8.62 -37.51
C ARG A 19 -32.59 9.19 -37.18
N LEU A 20 -31.63 8.33 -36.86
CA LEU A 20 -30.26 8.73 -36.59
C LEU A 20 -29.48 9.08 -37.86
N ALA A 21 -29.91 8.59 -39.02
CA ALA A 21 -29.31 8.88 -40.31
C ALA A 21 -29.20 10.39 -40.59
N GLY A 22 -27.98 10.95 -40.52
CA GLY A 22 -27.74 12.38 -40.73
C GLY A 22 -28.32 13.30 -39.63
N ALA A 23 -28.69 12.76 -38.47
CA ALA A 23 -29.25 13.55 -37.37
C ALA A 23 -28.26 14.62 -36.88
N ARG A 24 -28.78 15.79 -36.49
CA ARG A 24 -27.99 16.91 -35.94
C ARG A 24 -27.70 16.75 -34.45
N SER A 25 -28.53 16.03 -33.71
CA SER A 25 -28.25 15.69 -32.31
C SER A 25 -29.12 14.52 -31.86
N TYR A 26 -28.67 13.82 -30.81
CA TYR A 26 -29.42 12.74 -30.19
C TYR A 26 -29.23 12.76 -28.67
N ASP A 27 -30.30 13.05 -27.94
CA ASP A 27 -30.33 13.05 -26.48
C ASP A 27 -31.10 11.82 -25.99
N ARG A 28 -30.51 11.06 -25.07
CA ARG A 28 -31.00 9.74 -24.69
C ARG A 28 -30.99 9.49 -23.19
N ILE A 29 -32.14 9.16 -22.63
CA ILE A 29 -32.31 8.58 -21.29
C ILE A 29 -32.33 7.05 -21.43
N ALA A 30 -31.36 6.38 -20.82
CA ALA A 30 -31.20 4.93 -20.84
C ALA A 30 -31.12 4.36 -19.41
N GLY A 31 -31.46 3.09 -19.23
CA GLY A 31 -31.36 2.45 -17.92
C GLY A 31 -29.93 2.08 -17.50
N TYR A 32 -29.01 1.90 -18.44
CA TYR A 32 -27.59 1.63 -18.19
C TYR A 32 -26.78 1.86 -19.47
N PHE A 33 -25.47 2.04 -19.34
CA PHE A 33 -24.56 2.14 -20.48
C PHE A 33 -24.13 0.76 -20.99
N SER A 34 -24.11 0.57 -22.31
CA SER A 34 -23.62 -0.67 -22.93
C SER A 34 -22.89 -0.39 -24.23
N SER A 35 -21.72 -1.01 -24.41
CA SER A 35 -20.98 -0.94 -25.68
C SER A 35 -21.69 -1.63 -26.85
N SER A 36 -22.66 -2.51 -26.57
CA SER A 36 -23.42 -3.28 -27.57
C SER A 36 -24.28 -2.42 -28.50
N ILE A 37 -24.57 -1.16 -28.15
CA ILE A 37 -25.38 -0.29 -29.01
C ILE A 37 -24.80 -0.13 -30.43
N LEU A 38 -23.48 -0.14 -30.56
CA LEU A 38 -22.82 0.05 -31.84
C LEU A 38 -23.02 -1.11 -32.82
N GLU A 39 -23.48 -2.28 -32.35
CA GLU A 39 -23.85 -3.40 -33.24
C GLU A 39 -25.23 -3.21 -33.90
N VAL A 40 -26.07 -2.36 -33.31
CA VAL A 40 -27.42 -2.09 -33.81
C VAL A 40 -27.45 -0.82 -34.61
N ALA A 41 -26.93 0.26 -34.01
CA ALA A 41 -27.07 1.60 -34.52
C ALA A 41 -25.74 2.19 -34.98
N GLY A 42 -24.63 1.44 -34.95
CA GLY A 42 -23.29 1.98 -35.18
C GLY A 42 -23.17 2.79 -36.47
N GLU A 43 -23.63 2.27 -37.60
CA GLU A 43 -23.59 3.00 -38.89
C GLU A 43 -24.48 4.25 -38.89
N ALA A 44 -25.65 4.17 -38.24
CA ALA A 44 -26.57 5.30 -38.14
C ALA A 44 -26.06 6.38 -37.18
N LEU A 45 -25.47 6.00 -36.04
CA LEU A 45 -24.77 6.88 -35.11
C LEU A 45 -23.54 7.51 -35.78
N GLU A 46 -22.81 6.79 -36.64
CA GLU A 46 -21.66 7.31 -37.39
C GLU A 46 -22.07 8.36 -38.43
N SER A 47 -23.26 8.21 -39.00
CA SER A 47 -23.82 9.17 -39.95
C SER A 47 -24.39 10.43 -39.30
N ALA A 48 -24.63 10.44 -37.98
CA ALA A 48 -25.07 11.62 -37.26
C ALA A 48 -23.99 12.71 -37.31
N GLN A 49 -24.41 13.94 -37.57
CA GLN A 49 -23.50 15.08 -37.80
C GLN A 49 -23.17 15.86 -36.53
N GLY A 50 -23.98 15.76 -35.48
CA GLY A 50 -23.75 16.47 -34.22
C GLY A 50 -23.79 15.58 -32.98
N PRO A 51 -23.86 16.18 -31.77
CA PRO A 51 -23.53 15.49 -30.53
C PRO A 51 -24.59 14.46 -30.13
N ILE A 52 -24.12 13.35 -29.56
CA ILE A 52 -24.92 12.32 -28.93
C ILE A 52 -24.70 12.41 -27.42
N ARG A 53 -25.76 12.68 -26.65
CA ARG A 53 -25.71 12.79 -25.19
C ARG A 53 -26.55 11.69 -24.57
N LEU A 54 -25.94 10.87 -23.73
CA LEU A 54 -26.60 9.72 -23.09
C LEU A 54 -26.51 9.85 -21.57
N ILE A 55 -27.65 9.79 -20.90
CA ILE A 55 -27.73 9.69 -19.44
C ILE A 55 -28.23 8.31 -19.03
N CYS A 56 -27.59 7.74 -18.02
CA CYS A 56 -27.93 6.41 -17.54
C CYS A 56 -27.74 6.23 -16.03
N ASN A 57 -28.33 5.16 -15.48
CA ASN A 57 -28.09 4.74 -14.10
C ASN A 57 -26.80 3.95 -13.95
N SER A 58 -26.37 3.84 -12.70
CA SER A 58 -25.27 3.00 -12.23
C SER A 58 -25.53 2.57 -10.80
N GLY A 59 -24.85 1.51 -10.37
CA GLY A 59 -24.78 1.11 -8.96
C GLY A 59 -24.02 2.09 -8.04
N LEU A 60 -23.90 3.37 -8.41
CA LEU A 60 -23.27 4.41 -7.59
C LEU A 60 -24.14 4.75 -6.36
N ASP A 61 -23.49 4.84 -5.20
CA ASP A 61 -24.07 5.36 -3.96
C ASP A 61 -24.21 6.89 -4.06
N ALA A 62 -25.28 7.46 -3.48
CA ALA A 62 -25.49 8.91 -3.53
C ALA A 62 -24.36 9.69 -2.82
N GLN A 63 -23.70 9.08 -1.84
CA GLN A 63 -22.56 9.65 -1.12
C GLN A 63 -21.28 9.64 -1.98
N ASP A 64 -21.11 8.65 -2.86
CA ASP A 64 -19.93 8.56 -3.73
C ASP A 64 -19.90 9.70 -4.76
N VAL A 65 -21.06 10.28 -5.08
CA VAL A 65 -21.18 11.43 -5.99
C VAL A 65 -20.75 12.76 -5.35
N VAL A 66 -20.65 12.82 -4.02
CA VAL A 66 -20.25 14.04 -3.30
C VAL A 66 -18.83 14.47 -3.67
N THR A 67 -17.97 13.51 -4.02
CA THR A 67 -16.61 13.80 -4.52
C THR A 67 -16.44 13.27 -5.93
N ALA A 68 -15.86 14.07 -6.82
CA ALA A 68 -15.59 13.64 -8.20
C ALA A 68 -14.74 12.36 -8.26
N LYS A 69 -13.84 12.17 -7.28
CA LYS A 69 -12.92 11.03 -7.21
C LYS A 69 -13.63 9.71 -6.87
N ALA A 70 -14.54 9.71 -5.88
CA ALA A 70 -15.27 8.51 -5.50
C ALA A 70 -16.19 8.04 -6.63
N ALA A 71 -16.87 8.97 -7.29
CA ALA A 71 -17.70 8.64 -8.46
C ALA A 71 -16.90 8.03 -9.62
N GLN A 72 -15.72 8.57 -9.94
CA GLN A 72 -14.84 8.00 -10.98
C GLN A 72 -14.37 6.59 -10.63
N ALA A 73 -13.99 6.35 -9.36
CA ALA A 73 -13.56 5.04 -8.90
C ALA A 73 -14.68 3.99 -8.95
N ALA A 74 -15.89 4.36 -8.57
CA ALA A 74 -17.03 3.44 -8.56
C ALA A 74 -17.53 3.12 -9.98
N LEU A 75 -17.51 4.08 -10.92
CA LEU A 75 -17.76 3.83 -12.34
C LEU A 75 -16.73 2.86 -12.96
N ARG A 76 -15.45 3.00 -12.57
CA ARG A 76 -14.41 2.05 -12.96
C ARG A 76 -14.71 0.64 -12.45
N GLN A 77 -15.09 0.50 -11.18
CA GLN A 77 -15.42 -0.79 -10.58
C GLN A 77 -16.60 -1.46 -11.29
N GLU A 78 -17.65 -0.69 -11.61
CA GLU A 78 -18.80 -1.20 -12.36
C GLU A 78 -18.40 -1.67 -13.77
N TRP A 79 -17.61 -0.85 -14.48
CA TRP A 79 -17.10 -1.21 -15.81
C TRP A 79 -16.28 -2.51 -15.78
N CYS A 80 -15.29 -2.61 -14.89
CA CYS A 80 -14.47 -3.80 -14.76
C CYS A 80 -15.25 -5.02 -14.27
N GLY A 81 -16.23 -4.83 -13.38
CA GLY A 81 -17.10 -5.89 -12.87
C GLY A 81 -18.02 -6.50 -13.94
N SER A 82 -18.24 -5.80 -15.05
CA SER A 82 -18.91 -6.36 -16.24
C SER A 82 -18.02 -7.29 -17.08
N HIS A 83 -16.74 -7.42 -16.73
CA HIS A 83 -15.73 -8.22 -17.41
C HIS A 83 -15.69 -8.01 -18.94
N PRO A 84 -15.53 -6.77 -19.44
CA PRO A 84 -15.56 -6.46 -20.87
C PRO A 84 -14.45 -7.16 -21.68
N GLU A 85 -13.36 -7.57 -21.04
CA GLU A 85 -12.29 -8.39 -21.60
C GLU A 85 -12.75 -9.79 -22.05
N ASN A 86 -13.83 -10.31 -21.46
CA ASN A 86 -14.38 -11.64 -21.77
C ASN A 86 -15.30 -11.65 -23.01
N LEU A 87 -15.58 -10.50 -23.62
CA LEU A 87 -16.46 -10.39 -24.79
C LEU A 87 -15.83 -10.91 -26.10
N GLY A 88 -14.55 -11.31 -26.07
CA GLY A 88 -13.85 -11.99 -27.15
C GLY A 88 -13.47 -11.11 -28.35
N GLU A 89 -12.87 -11.73 -29.38
CA GLU A 89 -12.36 -11.06 -30.59
C GLU A 89 -13.43 -10.28 -31.37
N GLY A 90 -14.67 -10.81 -31.42
CA GLY A 90 -15.79 -10.17 -32.11
C GLY A 90 -16.13 -8.77 -31.58
N ALA A 91 -15.78 -8.47 -30.32
CA ALA A 91 -16.02 -7.18 -29.69
C ALA A 91 -14.99 -6.10 -30.05
N LYS A 92 -13.80 -6.45 -30.59
CA LYS A 92 -12.73 -5.47 -30.83
C LYS A 92 -13.13 -4.34 -31.76
N HIS A 93 -13.77 -4.69 -32.88
CA HIS A 93 -14.24 -3.70 -33.85
C HIS A 93 -15.29 -2.76 -33.25
N ARG A 94 -16.15 -3.30 -32.37
CA ARG A 94 -17.15 -2.54 -31.61
C ARG A 94 -16.48 -1.56 -30.64
N PHE A 95 -15.49 -2.02 -29.86
CA PHE A 95 -14.71 -1.16 -28.98
C PHE A 95 -13.94 -0.09 -29.75
N ALA A 96 -13.37 -0.42 -30.92
CA ALA A 96 -12.65 0.54 -31.77
C ALA A 96 -13.57 1.66 -32.29
N ARG A 97 -14.83 1.34 -32.60
CA ARG A 97 -15.84 2.34 -32.94
C ARG A 97 -16.19 3.17 -31.70
N LEU A 98 -16.49 2.53 -30.57
CA LEU A 98 -16.87 3.23 -29.33
C LEU A 98 -15.81 4.22 -28.87
N TYR A 99 -14.55 3.79 -28.86
CA TYR A 99 -13.42 4.63 -28.51
C TYR A 99 -13.35 5.89 -29.37
N ARG A 100 -13.56 5.78 -30.69
CA ARG A 100 -13.57 6.94 -31.60
C ARG A 100 -14.67 7.95 -31.23
N PHE A 101 -15.87 7.48 -30.86
CA PHE A 101 -16.96 8.37 -30.44
C PHE A 101 -16.69 9.07 -29.12
N LEU A 102 -16.21 8.33 -28.12
CA LEU A 102 -15.91 8.86 -26.79
C LEU A 102 -14.72 9.83 -26.85
N ALA A 103 -13.61 9.43 -27.49
CA ALA A 103 -12.39 10.25 -27.60
C ALA A 103 -12.60 11.52 -28.42
N SER A 104 -13.47 11.49 -29.45
CA SER A 104 -13.83 12.69 -30.23
C SER A 104 -14.88 13.58 -29.57
N ARG A 105 -15.40 13.18 -28.40
CA ARG A 105 -16.55 13.81 -27.71
C ARG A 105 -17.81 13.90 -28.57
N ARG A 106 -17.95 13.03 -29.58
CA ARG A 106 -19.20 12.87 -30.34
C ARG A 106 -20.27 12.14 -29.52
N LEU A 107 -19.84 11.27 -28.61
CA LEU A 107 -20.69 10.63 -27.61
C LEU A 107 -20.26 11.11 -26.23
N GLU A 108 -21.17 11.76 -25.52
CA GLU A 108 -21.00 12.13 -24.11
C GLU A 108 -21.93 11.28 -23.26
N VAL A 109 -21.39 10.68 -22.21
CA VAL A 109 -22.16 9.83 -21.28
C VAL A 109 -22.08 10.43 -19.89
N ARG A 110 -23.24 10.60 -19.24
CA ARG A 110 -23.37 10.94 -17.82
C ARG A 110 -24.11 9.84 -17.08
N VAL A 111 -23.73 9.66 -15.83
CA VAL A 111 -24.19 8.55 -15.00
C VAL A 111 -24.77 9.07 -13.69
N LEU A 112 -25.90 8.49 -13.27
CA LEU A 112 -26.68 8.87 -12.10
C LEU A 112 -26.66 7.77 -11.02
N PRO A 113 -26.71 8.15 -9.73
CA PRO A 113 -26.75 7.19 -8.61
C PRO A 113 -28.15 6.60 -8.39
N ASP A 114 -28.21 5.27 -8.27
CA ASP A 114 -29.45 4.50 -8.07
C ASP A 114 -30.19 4.87 -6.78
N GLU A 115 -29.47 5.11 -5.68
CA GLU A 115 -30.08 5.37 -4.37
C GLU A 115 -30.93 6.65 -4.33
N ARG A 116 -30.57 7.65 -5.15
CA ARG A 116 -31.23 8.95 -5.18
C ARG A 116 -32.36 9.02 -6.20
N PHE A 117 -32.11 8.49 -7.39
CA PHE A 117 -33.04 8.62 -8.52
C PHE A 117 -33.91 7.36 -8.70
N GLY A 118 -33.64 6.30 -7.93
CA GLY A 118 -34.13 4.96 -8.26
C GLY A 118 -33.57 4.48 -9.59
N LEU A 119 -33.94 3.26 -10.00
CA LEU A 119 -33.67 2.81 -11.36
C LEU A 119 -34.50 3.68 -12.33
N ILE A 120 -33.87 4.39 -13.27
CA ILE A 120 -34.64 5.12 -14.30
C ILE A 120 -35.32 4.10 -15.21
N HIS A 121 -36.62 3.92 -14.96
CA HIS A 121 -37.45 2.99 -15.72
C HIS A 121 -37.89 3.57 -17.06
N GLY A 122 -38.01 4.89 -17.18
CA GLY A 122 -38.43 5.58 -18.41
C GLY A 122 -37.28 5.69 -19.41
N LYS A 123 -37.38 4.98 -20.54
CA LYS A 123 -36.42 5.13 -21.64
C LYS A 123 -37.02 6.09 -22.65
N ALA A 124 -36.44 7.28 -22.72
CA ALA A 124 -36.91 8.33 -23.61
C ALA A 124 -35.74 8.95 -24.38
N GLY A 125 -36.02 9.68 -25.45
CA GLY A 125 -34.99 10.41 -26.16
C GLY A 125 -35.57 11.41 -27.16
N VAL A 126 -34.74 12.39 -27.52
CA VAL A 126 -35.04 13.41 -28.52
C VAL A 126 -34.00 13.31 -29.63
N ILE A 127 -34.46 13.21 -30.87
CA ILE A 127 -33.61 13.21 -32.07
C ILE A 127 -33.90 14.48 -32.85
N THR A 128 -32.86 15.27 -33.10
CA THR A 128 -32.93 16.39 -34.06
C THR A 128 -32.54 15.87 -35.43
N LEU A 129 -33.49 15.78 -36.35
CA LEU A 129 -33.32 15.26 -37.70
C LEU A 129 -32.46 16.19 -38.56
N ALA A 130 -31.98 15.68 -39.70
CA ALA A 130 -31.12 16.42 -40.64
C ALA A 130 -31.74 17.76 -41.10
N ASN A 131 -33.06 17.79 -41.28
CA ASN A 131 -33.83 18.97 -41.69
C ASN A 131 -34.07 19.99 -40.56
N GLY A 132 -33.61 19.70 -39.34
CA GLY A 132 -33.80 20.55 -38.15
C GLY A 132 -35.10 20.30 -37.38
N GLY A 133 -36.01 19.46 -37.89
CA GLY A 133 -37.17 18.98 -37.14
C GLY A 133 -36.74 18.08 -35.98
N LYS A 134 -37.53 18.06 -34.90
CA LYS A 134 -37.28 17.22 -33.73
C LYS A 134 -38.37 16.16 -33.59
N THR A 135 -37.99 15.00 -33.10
CA THR A 135 -38.94 13.98 -32.67
C THR A 135 -38.52 13.42 -31.32
N ALA A 136 -39.49 13.21 -30.44
CA ALA A 136 -39.29 12.53 -29.17
C ALA A 136 -39.78 11.10 -29.27
N PHE A 137 -39.19 10.22 -28.48
CA PHE A 137 -39.68 8.86 -28.34
C PHE A 137 -39.56 8.36 -26.91
N MET A 138 -40.44 7.42 -26.55
CA MET A 138 -40.46 6.76 -25.25
C MET A 138 -40.79 5.28 -25.39
N GLY A 139 -40.28 4.45 -24.49
CA GLY A 139 -40.57 3.02 -24.53
C GLY A 139 -39.83 2.20 -23.49
N SER A 140 -39.78 0.90 -23.75
CA SER A 140 -39.10 -0.09 -22.91
C SER A 140 -37.67 -0.42 -23.36
N ALA A 141 -37.32 -0.05 -24.60
CA ALA A 141 -36.02 -0.36 -25.20
C ALA A 141 -34.88 0.44 -24.53
N ASN A 142 -33.90 -0.27 -23.97
CA ASN A 142 -32.61 0.27 -23.55
C ASN A 142 -31.63 0.42 -24.71
N GLU A 143 -30.54 1.14 -24.49
CA GLU A 143 -29.51 1.39 -25.51
C GLU A 143 -28.54 0.20 -25.66
N THR A 144 -29.07 -0.95 -26.10
CA THR A 144 -28.33 -2.22 -26.23
C THR A 144 -28.70 -3.01 -27.47
N PHE A 145 -27.85 -3.97 -27.84
CA PHE A 145 -28.16 -4.90 -28.92
C PHE A 145 -29.43 -5.71 -28.67
N SER A 146 -29.51 -6.30 -27.48
CA SER A 146 -30.65 -7.13 -27.10
C SER A 146 -31.97 -6.36 -27.16
N ALA A 147 -32.03 -5.14 -26.61
CA ALA A 147 -33.25 -4.33 -26.60
C ALA A 147 -33.74 -4.01 -28.02
N TRP A 148 -32.87 -3.55 -28.90
CA TRP A 148 -33.31 -3.09 -30.22
C TRP A 148 -33.56 -4.22 -31.24
N LYS A 149 -32.95 -5.41 -31.07
CA LYS A 149 -33.05 -6.52 -32.03
C LYS A 149 -33.67 -7.81 -31.50
N LEU A 150 -33.45 -8.17 -30.24
CA LEU A 150 -33.77 -9.50 -29.72
C LEU A 150 -35.00 -9.50 -28.79
N ASN A 151 -35.12 -8.48 -27.96
CA ASN A 151 -36.11 -8.43 -26.90
C ASN A 151 -37.48 -7.96 -27.42
N TYR A 152 -38.52 -8.39 -26.72
CA TYR A 152 -39.84 -7.83 -26.94
C TYR A 152 -39.92 -6.41 -26.37
N GLU A 153 -39.74 -5.41 -27.23
CA GLU A 153 -39.83 -3.99 -26.88
C GLU A 153 -40.97 -3.25 -27.61
N LEU A 154 -41.42 -2.16 -27.00
CA LEU A 154 -42.36 -1.18 -27.55
C LEU A 154 -41.74 0.21 -27.54
N VAL A 155 -41.91 0.97 -28.64
CA VAL A 155 -41.42 2.35 -28.77
C VAL A 155 -42.50 3.23 -29.39
N TRP A 156 -42.77 4.36 -28.76
CA TRP A 156 -43.72 5.37 -29.21
C TRP A 156 -42.96 6.62 -29.62
N GLU A 157 -43.19 7.11 -30.83
CA GLU A 157 -42.58 8.32 -31.41
C GLU A 157 -43.64 9.44 -31.46
N ASP A 158 -43.28 10.64 -31.05
CA ASP A 158 -44.13 11.83 -31.08
C ASP A 158 -43.30 13.06 -31.49
N ASP A 159 -43.68 13.69 -32.59
CA ASP A 159 -43.05 14.88 -33.17
C ASP A 159 -43.79 16.18 -32.82
N SER A 160 -44.81 16.13 -31.96
CA SER A 160 -45.47 17.34 -31.48
C SER A 160 -44.51 18.21 -30.65
N PRO A 161 -44.60 19.55 -30.75
CA PRO A 161 -43.77 20.46 -29.97
C PRO A 161 -43.84 20.20 -28.46
N ASP A 162 -45.04 19.88 -27.95
CA ASP A 162 -45.27 19.62 -26.53
C ASP A 162 -44.56 18.35 -26.06
N ALA A 163 -44.64 17.24 -26.83
CA ALA A 163 -43.96 16.00 -26.47
C ALA A 163 -42.44 16.14 -26.55
N VAL A 164 -41.93 16.82 -27.57
CA VAL A 164 -40.50 17.12 -27.71
C VAL A 164 -40.01 17.98 -26.54
N ALA A 165 -40.73 19.04 -26.20
CA ALA A 165 -40.37 19.91 -25.07
C ALA A 165 -40.36 19.13 -23.76
N TRP A 166 -41.39 18.31 -23.51
CA TRP A 166 -41.48 17.52 -22.28
C TRP A 166 -40.32 16.52 -22.12
N VAL A 167 -40.00 15.73 -23.14
CA VAL A 167 -38.87 14.78 -23.06
C VAL A 167 -37.53 15.52 -22.96
N GLN A 168 -37.38 16.65 -23.65
CA GLN A 168 -36.17 17.46 -23.57
C GLN A 168 -35.98 18.06 -22.17
N GLU A 169 -37.05 18.56 -21.54
CA GLU A 169 -37.03 19.09 -20.17
C GLU A 169 -36.60 18.01 -19.16
N GLU A 170 -37.16 16.80 -19.26
CA GLU A 170 -36.76 15.67 -18.43
C GLU A 170 -35.28 15.30 -18.64
N PHE A 171 -34.84 15.24 -19.90
CA PHE A 171 -33.43 14.97 -20.21
C PHE A 171 -32.51 16.04 -19.64
N ASP A 172 -32.81 17.33 -19.87
CA ASP A 172 -31.97 18.43 -19.44
C ASP A 172 -31.96 18.58 -17.91
N ALA A 173 -33.05 18.24 -17.21
CA ALA A 173 -33.11 18.18 -15.75
C ALA A 173 -32.18 17.09 -15.18
N LEU A 174 -32.18 15.90 -15.77
CA LEU A 174 -31.26 14.83 -15.38
C LEU A 174 -29.82 15.16 -15.77
N TRP A 175 -29.60 15.65 -16.99
CA TRP A 175 -28.27 15.98 -17.51
C TRP A 175 -27.61 17.11 -16.73
N GLY A 176 -28.38 18.14 -16.37
CA GLY A 176 -27.93 19.30 -15.60
C GLY A 176 -27.87 19.07 -14.08
N SER A 177 -28.27 17.90 -13.59
CA SER A 177 -28.20 17.54 -12.18
C SER A 177 -26.77 17.65 -11.65
N LEU A 178 -26.63 18.20 -10.44
CA LEU A 178 -25.35 18.23 -9.71
C LEU A 178 -24.80 16.82 -9.42
N PHE A 179 -25.64 15.79 -9.52
CA PHE A 179 -25.29 14.39 -9.27
C PHE A 179 -25.01 13.59 -10.55
N ALA A 180 -25.15 14.21 -11.73
CA ALA A 180 -24.84 13.56 -13.01
C ALA A 180 -23.34 13.64 -13.27
N VAL A 181 -22.65 12.51 -13.14
CA VAL A 181 -21.19 12.44 -13.26
C VAL A 181 -20.80 12.01 -14.68
N PRO A 182 -19.82 12.65 -15.33
CA PRO A 182 -19.29 12.17 -16.60
C PRO A 182 -18.74 10.74 -16.49
N LEU A 183 -18.86 9.97 -17.57
CA LEU A 183 -18.22 8.64 -17.69
C LEU A 183 -16.73 8.73 -17.34
N ALA A 184 -16.24 7.71 -16.64
CA ALA A 184 -14.88 7.75 -16.14
C ALA A 184 -13.83 7.71 -17.28
N GLU A 185 -12.78 8.51 -17.14
CA GLU A 185 -11.70 8.60 -18.14
C GLU A 185 -11.05 7.22 -18.38
N PHE A 186 -10.82 6.48 -17.29
CA PHE A 186 -10.37 5.09 -17.32
C PHE A 186 -11.22 4.20 -18.24
N VAL A 187 -12.55 4.36 -18.24
CA VAL A 187 -13.45 3.54 -19.09
C VAL A 187 -13.18 3.85 -20.56
N VAL A 188 -12.97 5.11 -20.91
CA VAL A 188 -12.65 5.52 -22.29
C VAL A 188 -11.31 4.92 -22.72
N GLU A 189 -10.29 5.01 -21.88
CA GLU A 189 -8.96 4.44 -22.14
C GLU A 189 -9.00 2.91 -22.25
N ASP A 190 -9.69 2.23 -21.34
CA ASP A 190 -9.82 0.76 -21.34
C ASP A 190 -10.59 0.28 -22.57
N VAL A 191 -11.63 0.99 -23.04
CA VAL A 191 -12.28 0.70 -24.32
C VAL A 191 -11.29 0.81 -25.49
N GLY A 192 -10.43 1.82 -25.49
CA GLY A 192 -9.36 1.98 -26.50
C GLY A 192 -8.31 0.87 -26.44
N ARG A 193 -7.95 0.41 -25.25
CA ARG A 193 -7.07 -0.74 -25.00
C ARG A 193 -7.71 -2.04 -25.51
N LEU A 194 -8.95 -2.32 -25.11
CA LEU A 194 -9.72 -3.51 -25.49
C LEU A 194 -9.92 -3.61 -27.01
N ALA A 195 -10.06 -2.47 -27.69
CA ALA A 195 -10.12 -2.42 -29.16
C ALA A 195 -8.87 -2.98 -29.85
N ARG A 196 -7.70 -2.87 -29.20
CA ARG A 196 -6.40 -3.33 -29.71
C ARG A 196 -5.88 -4.58 -29.01
N ARG A 197 -6.64 -5.13 -28.06
CA ARG A 197 -6.19 -6.19 -27.14
C ARG A 197 -5.57 -7.37 -27.88
N GLU A 198 -4.43 -7.89 -27.44
CA GLU A 198 -3.79 -9.08 -28.02
C GLU A 198 -3.38 -10.02 -26.89
N VAL A 199 -3.77 -11.29 -26.97
CA VAL A 199 -3.39 -12.29 -25.96
C VAL A 199 -2.12 -13.00 -26.40
N VAL A 200 -1.09 -12.95 -25.56
CA VAL A 200 0.13 -13.73 -25.71
C VAL A 200 -0.08 -15.07 -25.00
N HIS A 201 -0.18 -16.15 -25.79
CA HIS A 201 -0.59 -17.47 -25.30
C HIS A 201 0.54 -18.33 -24.72
N SER A 202 1.80 -17.93 -24.85
CA SER A 202 2.97 -18.66 -24.34
C SER A 202 3.93 -17.71 -23.64
N ILE A 203 4.53 -18.18 -22.55
CA ILE A 203 5.52 -17.42 -21.78
C ILE A 203 6.82 -17.27 -22.57
N GLU A 204 7.22 -18.29 -23.33
CA GLU A 204 8.39 -18.24 -24.21
C GLU A 204 8.26 -17.10 -25.22
N LYS A 205 7.10 -16.98 -25.88
CA LYS A 205 6.83 -15.87 -26.81
C LYS A 205 6.89 -14.52 -26.09
N TRP A 206 6.36 -14.44 -24.87
CA TRP A 206 6.44 -13.20 -24.08
C TRP A 206 7.89 -12.86 -23.69
N ARG A 207 8.72 -13.85 -23.36
CA ARG A 207 10.14 -13.67 -22.98
C ARG A 207 11.00 -13.07 -24.10
N GLU A 208 10.63 -13.27 -25.38
CA GLU A 208 11.36 -12.70 -26.52
C GLU A 208 11.31 -11.16 -26.52
N ALA A 209 10.16 -10.58 -26.17
CA ALA A 209 9.94 -9.15 -26.09
C ALA A 209 9.05 -8.84 -24.87
N PRO A 210 9.59 -8.92 -23.64
CA PRO A 210 8.79 -8.85 -22.44
C PRO A 210 8.27 -7.42 -22.25
N GLU A 211 6.96 -7.27 -22.33
CA GLU A 211 6.22 -6.08 -21.95
C GLU A 211 5.69 -6.28 -20.52
N PRO A 212 6.24 -5.60 -19.50
CA PRO A 212 5.84 -5.76 -18.10
C PRO A 212 4.35 -5.58 -17.86
N ALA A 213 3.73 -4.59 -18.52
CA ALA A 213 2.31 -4.29 -18.32
C ALA A 213 1.42 -5.47 -18.73
N ALA A 214 1.84 -6.27 -19.71
CA ALA A 214 1.05 -7.39 -20.23
C ALA A 214 0.81 -8.49 -19.18
N ALA A 215 1.69 -8.63 -18.20
CA ALA A 215 1.51 -9.60 -17.12
C ALA A 215 0.50 -9.13 -16.06
N VAL A 216 0.24 -7.82 -15.92
CA VAL A 216 -0.45 -7.24 -14.75
C VAL A 216 -1.72 -6.46 -15.11
N ILE A 217 -1.86 -5.96 -16.34
CA ILE A 217 -2.93 -5.00 -16.73
C ILE A 217 -4.36 -5.54 -16.58
N GLU A 218 -4.53 -6.87 -16.59
CA GLU A 218 -5.82 -7.54 -16.35
C GLU A 218 -5.89 -8.28 -15.01
N SER A 219 -4.91 -8.09 -14.13
CA SER A 219 -4.95 -8.63 -12.76
C SER A 219 -5.93 -7.86 -11.86
N PRO A 220 -6.32 -8.43 -10.70
CA PRO A 220 -7.27 -7.80 -9.78
C PRO A 220 -6.87 -6.38 -9.33
N VAL A 221 -5.58 -6.03 -9.28
CA VAL A 221 -5.13 -4.68 -8.93
C VAL A 221 -5.60 -3.63 -9.93
N TYR A 222 -5.72 -3.98 -11.21
CA TYR A 222 -6.21 -3.09 -12.26
C TYR A 222 -7.72 -3.22 -12.49
N ARG A 223 -8.28 -4.43 -12.36
CA ARG A 223 -9.70 -4.69 -12.62
C ARG A 223 -10.58 -4.38 -11.41
N GLU A 224 -10.18 -4.76 -10.20
CA GLU A 224 -11.01 -4.60 -8.99
C GLU A 224 -10.60 -3.39 -8.14
N HIS A 225 -9.35 -2.92 -8.31
CA HIS A 225 -8.78 -1.81 -7.57
C HIS A 225 -8.40 -0.65 -8.49
N VAL A 226 -7.68 0.35 -7.97
CA VAL A 226 -7.34 1.60 -8.67
C VAL A 226 -6.07 1.52 -9.55
N GLY A 227 -5.48 0.33 -9.73
CA GLY A 227 -4.25 0.14 -10.50
C GLY A 227 -3.01 0.62 -9.74
N LEU A 228 -1.95 0.93 -10.49
CA LEU A 228 -0.65 1.34 -9.94
C LEU A 228 -0.40 2.83 -10.13
N TRP A 229 0.22 3.45 -9.13
CA TRP A 229 0.67 4.83 -9.22
C TRP A 229 1.97 4.96 -10.01
N ALA A 230 2.23 6.16 -10.54
CA ALA A 230 3.39 6.43 -11.38
C ALA A 230 4.72 6.01 -10.73
N HIS A 231 4.90 6.29 -9.44
CA HIS A 231 6.12 5.90 -8.72
C HIS A 231 6.26 4.37 -8.63
N GLN A 232 5.16 3.65 -8.45
CA GLN A 232 5.20 2.19 -8.38
C GLN A 232 5.61 1.60 -9.73
N LYS A 233 4.99 2.06 -10.81
CA LYS A 233 5.33 1.63 -12.19
C LYS A 233 6.79 1.94 -12.52
N HIS A 234 7.28 3.13 -12.12
CA HIS A 234 8.67 3.53 -12.32
C HIS A 234 9.66 2.59 -11.62
N PHE A 235 9.43 2.24 -10.35
CA PHE A 235 10.33 1.32 -9.64
C PHE A 235 10.29 -0.09 -10.22
N VAL A 236 9.10 -0.61 -10.53
CA VAL A 236 8.97 -1.95 -11.14
C VAL A 236 9.73 -2.00 -12.47
N LYS A 237 9.59 -0.97 -13.31
CA LYS A 237 10.36 -0.85 -14.54
C LYS A 237 11.87 -0.79 -14.28
N LEU A 238 12.31 0.07 -13.37
CA LEU A 238 13.71 0.20 -12.98
C LEU A 238 14.32 -1.14 -12.53
N ALA A 239 13.63 -1.84 -11.63
CA ALA A 239 14.08 -3.11 -11.09
C ALA A 239 14.07 -4.23 -12.14
N PHE A 240 13.04 -4.29 -12.98
CA PHE A 240 12.94 -5.30 -14.05
C PHE A 240 14.00 -5.08 -15.14
N ASP A 241 14.21 -3.84 -15.58
CA ASP A 241 15.25 -3.50 -16.56
C ASP A 241 16.65 -3.82 -16.00
N ALA A 242 16.90 -3.55 -14.71
CA ALA A 242 18.13 -3.92 -14.05
C ALA A 242 18.31 -5.44 -13.92
N HIS A 243 17.24 -6.20 -13.64
CA HIS A 243 17.28 -7.66 -13.60
C HIS A 243 17.67 -8.27 -14.95
N ARG A 244 17.16 -7.72 -16.05
CA ARG A 244 17.53 -8.12 -17.41
C ARG A 244 18.96 -7.74 -17.77
N GLY A 245 19.54 -6.76 -17.06
CA GLY A 245 20.94 -6.39 -17.15
C GLY A 245 21.89 -7.47 -16.63
N PRO A 246 23.21 -7.26 -16.78
CA PRO A 246 24.21 -8.29 -16.48
C PRO A 246 24.42 -8.55 -14.98
N PHE A 247 24.09 -7.59 -14.11
CA PHE A 247 24.34 -7.67 -12.67
C PHE A 247 23.11 -8.01 -11.82
N GLY A 248 21.95 -8.17 -12.46
CA GLY A 248 20.67 -8.29 -11.75
C GLY A 248 20.24 -6.98 -11.08
N ALA A 249 19.05 -7.00 -10.47
CA ALA A 249 18.51 -5.87 -9.74
C ALA A 249 19.02 -5.87 -8.29
N ARG A 250 19.70 -4.81 -7.88
CA ARG A 250 20.26 -4.67 -6.52
C ARG A 250 19.78 -3.34 -5.94
N PHE A 251 18.70 -3.32 -5.17
CA PHE A 251 18.10 -2.07 -4.69
C PHE A 251 17.64 -2.15 -3.24
N VAL A 252 17.77 -1.02 -2.55
CA VAL A 252 17.03 -0.72 -1.31
C VAL A 252 15.82 0.14 -1.71
N LEU A 253 14.62 -0.45 -1.67
CA LEU A 253 13.37 0.29 -1.78
C LEU A 253 13.04 0.90 -0.42
N ALA A 254 13.40 2.17 -0.27
CA ALA A 254 13.28 2.95 0.96
C ALA A 254 12.01 3.83 1.02
N ASP A 255 11.01 3.59 0.15
CA ASP A 255 9.77 4.36 0.13
C ASP A 255 9.10 4.47 1.51
N GLN A 256 8.55 5.65 1.79
CA GLN A 256 7.76 5.89 2.99
C GLN A 256 6.59 4.89 3.14
N VAL A 257 6.19 4.60 4.38
CA VAL A 257 5.04 3.76 4.71
C VAL A 257 3.79 4.22 3.95
N GLY A 258 3.03 3.27 3.40
CA GLY A 258 1.79 3.55 2.67
C GLY A 258 1.96 3.86 1.18
N LEU A 259 3.19 3.93 0.65
CA LEU A 259 3.44 4.09 -0.80
C LEU A 259 3.38 2.77 -1.61
N GLY A 260 3.08 1.64 -0.95
CA GLY A 260 2.85 0.34 -1.57
C GLY A 260 4.14 -0.39 -2.00
N LYS A 261 5.09 -0.56 -1.06
CA LYS A 261 6.34 -1.32 -1.29
C LYS A 261 6.08 -2.79 -1.62
N THR A 262 5.18 -3.44 -0.89
CA THR A 262 4.83 -4.87 -1.07
C THR A 262 4.37 -5.13 -2.49
N LEU A 263 3.44 -4.33 -3.02
CA LEU A 263 2.94 -4.45 -4.40
C LEU A 263 4.04 -4.22 -5.46
N GLN A 264 4.91 -3.22 -5.25
CA GLN A 264 6.06 -2.96 -6.13
C GLN A 264 7.01 -4.16 -6.20
N LEU A 265 7.32 -4.74 -5.04
CA LEU A 265 8.18 -5.91 -4.92
C LEU A 265 7.51 -7.18 -5.48
N ALA A 266 6.23 -7.37 -5.21
CA ALA A 266 5.43 -8.49 -5.69
C ALA A 266 5.38 -8.57 -7.23
N ILE A 267 5.09 -7.45 -7.88
CA ILE A 267 5.08 -7.38 -9.35
C ILE A 267 6.48 -7.59 -9.91
N THR A 268 7.51 -7.02 -9.26
CA THR A 268 8.89 -7.25 -9.67
C THR A 268 9.26 -8.74 -9.54
N ALA A 269 8.84 -9.41 -8.48
CA ALA A 269 9.01 -10.85 -8.28
C ALA A 269 8.29 -11.67 -9.36
N GLU A 270 7.04 -11.32 -9.69
CA GLU A 270 6.27 -11.95 -10.78
C GLU A 270 7.02 -11.85 -12.11
N LEU A 271 7.42 -10.64 -12.50
CA LEU A 271 8.11 -10.41 -13.77
C LEU A 271 9.45 -11.16 -13.85
N ILE A 272 10.22 -11.13 -12.76
CA ILE A 272 11.47 -11.89 -12.65
C ILE A 272 11.20 -13.39 -12.73
N ALA A 273 10.20 -13.90 -12.02
CA ALA A 273 9.82 -15.30 -12.08
C ALA A 273 9.41 -15.72 -13.49
N LEU A 274 8.65 -14.88 -14.21
CA LEU A 274 8.22 -15.17 -15.58
C LEU A 274 9.39 -15.17 -16.58
N THR A 275 10.46 -14.41 -16.34
CA THR A 275 11.66 -14.41 -17.21
C THR A 275 12.75 -15.39 -16.80
N GLY A 276 12.83 -15.74 -15.53
CA GLY A 276 13.84 -16.60 -14.95
C GLY A 276 13.42 -18.06 -14.89
N ASP A 277 14.30 -18.91 -14.39
CA ASP A 277 14.05 -20.36 -14.21
C ASP A 277 14.37 -20.83 -12.78
N LYS A 278 15.00 -19.98 -11.96
CA LYS A 278 15.36 -20.26 -10.56
C LYS A 278 14.27 -19.79 -9.59
N PRO A 279 14.28 -20.30 -8.35
CA PRO A 279 13.39 -19.88 -7.27
C PRO A 279 13.39 -18.37 -6.96
N ILE A 280 12.27 -17.92 -6.38
CA ILE A 280 12.12 -16.60 -5.75
C ILE A 280 11.85 -16.79 -4.25
N LEU A 281 12.63 -16.12 -3.40
CA LEU A 281 12.48 -16.16 -1.95
C LEU A 281 12.08 -14.79 -1.39
N VAL A 282 11.02 -14.75 -0.60
CA VAL A 282 10.60 -13.57 0.16
C VAL A 282 10.85 -13.83 1.66
N LEU A 283 11.62 -12.96 2.29
CA LEU A 283 11.85 -12.95 3.73
C LEU A 283 11.06 -11.80 4.34
N ALA A 284 10.07 -12.13 5.19
CA ALA A 284 9.23 -11.13 5.84
C ALA A 284 9.09 -11.42 7.35
N PRO A 285 8.82 -10.42 8.21
CA PRO A 285 8.39 -10.65 9.59
C PRO A 285 7.24 -11.65 9.71
N LYS A 286 7.20 -12.44 10.79
CA LYS A 286 6.15 -13.46 11.02
C LYS A 286 4.71 -12.94 10.87
N PRO A 287 4.34 -11.74 11.35
CA PRO A 287 2.99 -11.21 11.13
C PRO A 287 2.65 -10.94 9.66
N LEU A 288 3.67 -10.67 8.84
CA LEU A 288 3.51 -10.26 7.44
C LEU A 288 3.56 -11.44 6.45
N VAL A 289 4.01 -12.64 6.82
CA VAL A 289 4.16 -13.75 5.85
C VAL A 289 2.84 -14.14 5.17
N TRP A 290 1.76 -14.20 5.95
CA TRP A 290 0.43 -14.51 5.43
C TRP A 290 -0.16 -13.33 4.67
N GLN A 291 0.09 -12.09 5.13
CA GLN A 291 -0.29 -10.90 4.39
C GLN A 291 0.35 -10.85 3.00
N TRP A 292 1.64 -11.23 2.90
CA TRP A 292 2.32 -11.35 1.62
C TRP A 292 1.62 -12.34 0.69
N GLN A 293 1.31 -13.55 1.17
CA GLN A 293 0.58 -14.56 0.37
C GLN A 293 -0.80 -14.05 -0.05
N ASP A 294 -1.55 -13.46 0.88
CA ASP A 294 -2.88 -12.90 0.62
C ASP A 294 -2.84 -11.76 -0.41
N GLU A 295 -1.86 -10.86 -0.33
CA GLU A 295 -1.72 -9.76 -1.30
C GLU A 295 -1.34 -10.28 -2.69
N LEU A 296 -0.41 -11.24 -2.78
CA LEU A 296 -0.04 -11.88 -4.05
C LEU A 296 -1.25 -12.56 -4.70
N ALA A 297 -2.03 -13.32 -3.92
CA ALA A 297 -3.22 -14.00 -4.41
C ALA A 297 -4.35 -13.02 -4.80
N ASN A 298 -4.71 -12.09 -3.92
CA ASN A 298 -5.90 -11.24 -4.10
C ASN A 298 -5.68 -10.03 -5.00
N LEU A 299 -4.45 -9.50 -5.11
CA LEU A 299 -4.17 -8.33 -5.95
C LEU A 299 -3.62 -8.72 -7.33
N LEU A 300 -2.87 -9.82 -7.43
CA LEU A 300 -2.16 -10.18 -8.66
C LEU A 300 -2.62 -11.52 -9.27
N ASP A 301 -3.45 -12.30 -8.56
CA ASP A 301 -3.75 -13.69 -8.88
C ASP A 301 -2.46 -14.51 -9.03
N LEU A 302 -1.54 -14.31 -8.08
CA LEU A 302 -0.19 -14.85 -8.10
C LEU A 302 -0.03 -15.99 -7.07
N PRO A 303 0.24 -17.23 -7.52
CA PRO A 303 0.49 -18.36 -6.63
C PRO A 303 1.77 -18.21 -5.81
N ALA A 304 1.70 -18.50 -4.51
CA ALA A 304 2.83 -18.43 -3.59
C ALA A 304 2.60 -19.36 -2.38
N ALA A 305 3.68 -19.85 -1.78
CA ALA A 305 3.61 -20.70 -0.59
C ALA A 305 4.36 -20.10 0.59
N VAL A 306 3.83 -20.30 1.80
CA VAL A 306 4.40 -19.84 3.07
C VAL A 306 5.00 -21.03 3.81
N TRP A 307 6.20 -20.87 4.35
CA TRP A 307 6.76 -21.83 5.30
C TRP A 307 6.27 -21.50 6.71
N ASP A 308 5.41 -22.36 7.28
CA ASP A 308 4.77 -22.13 8.59
C ASP A 308 5.70 -22.42 9.79
N GLY A 309 6.94 -22.86 9.51
CA GLY A 309 7.91 -23.32 10.49
C GLY A 309 8.17 -24.83 10.41
N ARG A 310 7.28 -25.60 9.79
CA ARG A 310 7.35 -27.05 9.65
C ARG A 310 7.18 -27.51 8.20
N GLN A 311 6.27 -26.88 7.45
CA GLN A 311 5.85 -27.29 6.12
C GLN A 311 5.46 -26.09 5.26
N TRP A 312 5.30 -26.33 3.95
CA TRP A 312 4.80 -25.33 3.02
C TRP A 312 3.27 -25.34 3.00
N VAL A 313 2.67 -24.16 3.05
CA VAL A 313 1.22 -23.96 2.89
C VAL A 313 1.01 -23.06 1.69
N ASP A 314 0.31 -23.54 0.67
CA ASP A 314 0.05 -22.76 -0.55
C ASP A 314 -1.15 -21.81 -0.42
N GLU A 315 -1.38 -21.00 -1.45
CA GLU A 315 -2.45 -20.00 -1.48
C GLU A 315 -3.87 -20.58 -1.36
N ALA A 316 -4.03 -21.90 -1.56
CA ALA A 316 -5.29 -22.61 -1.38
C ALA A 316 -5.43 -23.20 0.04
N GLY A 317 -4.47 -22.96 0.92
CA GLY A 317 -4.41 -23.54 2.26
C GLY A 317 -4.01 -25.01 2.28
N ILE A 318 -3.46 -25.53 1.18
CA ILE A 318 -3.01 -26.93 1.11
C ILE A 318 -1.65 -27.02 1.80
N GLU A 319 -1.59 -27.89 2.81
CA GLU A 319 -0.36 -28.24 3.52
C GLU A 319 0.42 -29.30 2.73
N HIS A 320 1.67 -28.99 2.38
CA HIS A 320 2.56 -29.88 1.63
C HIS A 320 3.47 -30.63 2.61
N PRO A 321 3.34 -31.98 2.74
CA PRO A 321 4.03 -32.74 3.77
C PRO A 321 5.55 -32.56 3.75
N SER A 322 6.11 -32.32 4.92
CA SER A 322 7.56 -32.13 5.13
C SER A 322 8.18 -33.38 5.76
N ALA A 323 9.32 -33.82 5.20
CA ALA A 323 10.14 -34.92 5.72
C ALA A 323 11.22 -34.45 6.71
N GLY A 324 11.21 -33.16 7.09
CA GLY A 324 12.21 -32.53 7.96
C GLY A 324 12.64 -31.15 7.45
N PRO A 325 13.63 -30.52 8.12
CA PRO A 325 14.12 -29.16 7.82
C PRO A 325 14.51 -28.93 6.36
N GLU A 326 15.09 -29.95 5.70
CA GLU A 326 15.49 -29.90 4.29
C GLU A 326 14.32 -29.68 3.31
N SER A 327 13.09 -29.94 3.74
CA SER A 327 11.89 -29.79 2.90
C SER A 327 11.63 -28.33 2.51
N ILE A 328 12.26 -27.36 3.20
CA ILE A 328 12.22 -25.96 2.78
C ILE A 328 12.78 -25.77 1.37
N ARG A 329 13.65 -26.66 0.88
CA ARG A 329 14.15 -26.60 -0.52
C ARG A 329 13.08 -26.91 -1.57
N LYS A 330 11.96 -27.52 -1.17
CA LYS A 330 10.91 -28.04 -2.04
C LYS A 330 9.63 -27.20 -1.93
N CYS A 331 9.76 -25.88 -2.10
CA CYS A 331 8.58 -25.02 -2.16
C CYS A 331 7.67 -25.48 -3.33
N PRO A 332 6.36 -25.62 -3.12
CA PRO A 332 5.43 -26.08 -4.16
C PRO A 332 5.08 -25.00 -5.18
N ARG A 333 5.66 -23.79 -5.07
CA ARG A 333 5.44 -22.63 -5.94
C ARG A 333 6.76 -21.97 -6.30
N ARG A 334 6.78 -21.17 -7.37
CA ARG A 334 7.97 -20.40 -7.78
C ARG A 334 8.38 -19.38 -6.73
N ILE A 335 7.39 -18.82 -6.01
CA ILE A 335 7.57 -17.83 -4.95
C ILE A 335 7.32 -18.50 -3.60
N GLY A 336 8.37 -18.58 -2.78
CA GLY A 336 8.30 -19.06 -1.40
C GLY A 336 8.51 -17.91 -0.41
N ILE A 337 7.68 -17.88 0.63
CA ILE A 337 7.70 -16.85 1.68
C ILE A 337 8.13 -17.50 3.00
N VAL A 338 9.14 -16.93 3.64
CA VAL A 338 9.74 -17.47 4.87
C VAL A 338 9.88 -16.36 5.90
N SER A 339 9.61 -16.70 7.17
CA SER A 339 9.76 -15.73 8.25
C SER A 339 11.22 -15.38 8.52
N THR A 340 11.53 -14.08 8.61
CA THR A 340 12.83 -13.59 9.11
C THR A 340 13.12 -14.05 10.54
N GLY A 341 12.10 -14.41 11.33
CA GLY A 341 12.24 -14.96 12.67
C GLY A 341 13.04 -16.28 12.73
N LEU A 342 12.98 -17.08 11.66
CA LEU A 342 13.77 -18.32 11.56
C LEU A 342 15.26 -18.01 11.40
N VAL A 343 15.58 -16.95 10.66
CA VAL A 343 16.95 -16.47 10.44
C VAL A 343 17.50 -15.84 11.72
N THR A 344 16.70 -15.00 12.40
CA THR A 344 17.15 -14.34 13.63
C THR A 344 17.46 -15.34 14.75
N ARG A 345 16.76 -16.48 14.80
CA ARG A 345 17.01 -17.57 15.75
C ARG A 345 18.10 -18.56 15.36
N ARG A 346 18.69 -18.42 14.16
CA ARG A 346 19.63 -19.40 13.58
C ARG A 346 19.03 -20.82 13.55
N SER A 347 17.81 -20.93 13.05
CA SER A 347 17.20 -22.24 12.81
C SER A 347 18.03 -23.02 11.79
N GLU A 348 18.24 -24.31 12.02
CA GLU A 348 18.92 -25.20 11.04
C GLU A 348 18.23 -25.20 9.66
N VAL A 349 16.94 -24.87 9.63
CA VAL A 349 16.14 -24.75 8.41
C VAL A 349 16.69 -23.65 7.48
N THR A 350 17.30 -22.59 8.02
CA THR A 350 17.78 -21.47 7.20
C THR A 350 19.11 -21.73 6.50
N ASP A 351 19.87 -22.75 6.93
CA ASP A 351 21.13 -23.12 6.29
C ASP A 351 20.89 -23.71 4.89
N TYR A 352 19.71 -24.30 4.65
CA TYR A 352 19.36 -24.87 3.36
C TYR A 352 19.19 -23.83 2.26
N PRO A 353 18.35 -22.77 2.41
CA PRO A 353 18.22 -21.72 1.42
C PRO A 353 19.46 -20.84 1.31
N ALA A 354 20.31 -20.71 2.34
CA ALA A 354 21.55 -19.92 2.25
C ALA A 354 22.50 -20.38 1.12
N HIS A 355 22.40 -21.65 0.71
CA HIS A 355 23.25 -22.28 -0.30
C HIS A 355 22.49 -22.64 -1.59
N MET A 356 21.28 -22.12 -1.78
CA MET A 356 20.51 -22.27 -3.02
C MET A 356 20.72 -21.05 -3.92
N ASP A 357 20.68 -21.25 -5.23
CA ASP A 357 20.67 -20.15 -6.17
C ASP A 357 19.25 -19.62 -6.42
N PHE A 358 19.09 -18.29 -6.38
CA PHE A 358 17.80 -17.61 -6.60
C PHE A 358 17.87 -16.64 -7.76
N ASP A 359 16.77 -16.50 -8.50
CA ASP A 359 16.61 -15.39 -9.45
C ASP A 359 16.31 -14.08 -8.73
N CYS A 360 15.57 -14.16 -7.62
CA CYS A 360 15.32 -13.01 -6.75
C CYS A 360 15.21 -13.41 -5.28
N VAL A 361 15.85 -12.63 -4.41
CA VAL A 361 15.58 -12.63 -2.96
C VAL A 361 15.06 -11.26 -2.57
N ILE A 362 13.97 -11.24 -1.82
CA ILE A 362 13.34 -10.04 -1.29
C ILE A 362 13.41 -10.09 0.22
N VAL A 363 13.90 -9.02 0.86
CA VAL A 363 13.91 -8.88 2.32
C VAL A 363 13.06 -7.70 2.70
N ASP A 364 11.89 -7.98 3.27
CA ASP A 364 10.99 -6.96 3.80
C ASP A 364 11.40 -6.58 5.23
N GLU A 365 11.14 -5.33 5.60
CA GLU A 365 11.64 -4.70 6.83
C GLU A 365 13.15 -4.87 7.07
N ALA A 366 13.93 -4.63 6.01
CA ALA A 366 15.38 -4.78 5.98
C ALA A 366 16.14 -3.88 6.98
N HIS A 367 15.51 -2.86 7.58
CA HIS A 367 16.11 -2.11 8.70
C HIS A 367 16.45 -2.99 9.91
N ARG A 368 15.83 -4.18 10.01
CA ARG A 368 16.18 -5.20 11.02
C ARG A 368 17.54 -5.84 10.75
N ALA A 369 18.07 -5.77 9.54
CA ALA A 369 19.41 -6.26 9.18
C ALA A 369 20.47 -5.21 9.56
N ARG A 370 20.97 -5.26 10.79
CA ARG A 370 21.84 -4.21 11.36
C ARG A 370 23.10 -4.75 12.02
N ARG A 371 24.08 -3.86 12.19
CA ARG A 371 25.24 -4.10 13.05
C ARG A 371 24.87 -3.98 14.54
N LYS A 372 25.58 -4.73 15.39
CA LYS A 372 25.42 -4.71 16.85
C LYS A 372 26.27 -3.65 17.54
N ASN A 373 27.40 -3.28 16.94
CA ASN A 373 28.37 -2.33 17.49
C ASN A 373 28.14 -0.90 16.97
N LEU A 374 27.12 -0.21 17.53
CA LEU A 374 26.79 1.19 17.23
C LEU A 374 26.96 2.09 18.48
N ALA A 375 28.01 1.85 19.28
CA ALA A 375 28.35 2.78 20.35
C ALA A 375 28.97 4.05 19.75
N SER A 376 28.75 5.20 20.41
CA SER A 376 29.32 6.47 19.97
C SER A 376 30.85 6.39 19.84
N GLY A 377 31.38 6.76 18.68
CA GLY A 377 32.80 6.66 18.34
C GLY A 377 33.24 5.35 17.70
N GLN A 378 32.33 4.37 17.57
CA GLN A 378 32.57 3.05 16.93
C GLN A 378 31.83 2.90 15.60
N GLU A 379 31.25 3.98 15.06
CA GLU A 379 30.38 3.95 13.89
C GLU A 379 31.10 3.40 12.65
N TYR A 380 32.41 3.59 12.56
CA TYR A 380 33.24 3.15 11.43
C TYR A 380 34.15 1.96 11.73
N ASP A 381 33.98 1.32 12.90
CA ASP A 381 34.63 0.05 13.19
C ASP A 381 34.07 -1.06 12.29
N ALA A 382 34.79 -2.19 12.21
CA ALA A 382 34.33 -3.36 11.49
C ALA A 382 32.94 -3.80 12.01
N ALA A 383 31.96 -3.88 11.10
CA ALA A 383 30.59 -4.20 11.46
C ALA A 383 30.53 -5.60 12.09
N GLN A 384 29.91 -5.71 13.27
CA GLN A 384 29.51 -6.97 13.86
C GLN A 384 28.04 -7.22 13.49
N PRO A 385 27.75 -7.99 12.42
CA PRO A 385 26.40 -8.14 11.94
C PRO A 385 25.52 -8.91 12.94
N ASN A 386 24.24 -8.55 13.01
CA ASN A 386 23.25 -9.46 13.57
C ASN A 386 22.98 -10.64 12.62
N ASN A 387 22.18 -11.61 13.10
CA ASN A 387 21.96 -12.85 12.35
C ASN A 387 21.32 -12.58 10.97
N LEU A 388 20.39 -11.61 10.89
CA LEU A 388 19.76 -11.26 9.62
C LEU A 388 20.74 -10.59 8.65
N LEU A 389 21.55 -9.62 9.09
CA LEU A 389 22.55 -8.99 8.21
C LEU A 389 23.63 -9.99 7.76
N ALA A 390 24.03 -10.91 8.64
CA ALA A 390 24.97 -11.98 8.28
C ALA A 390 24.37 -12.90 7.20
N PHE A 391 23.13 -13.32 7.37
CA PHE A 391 22.41 -14.16 6.41
C PHE A 391 22.23 -13.46 5.05
N VAL A 392 21.85 -12.18 5.03
CA VAL A 392 21.71 -11.43 3.76
C VAL A 392 23.05 -11.34 3.03
N ARG A 393 24.17 -11.13 3.75
CA ARG A 393 25.52 -11.14 3.15
C ARG A 393 25.90 -12.51 2.59
N GLU A 394 25.47 -13.58 3.25
CA GLU A 394 25.74 -14.97 2.84
C GLU A 394 24.95 -15.39 1.60
N ILE A 395 23.66 -15.03 1.51
CA ILE A 395 22.80 -15.40 0.37
C ILE A 395 23.00 -14.50 -0.86
N SER A 396 23.51 -13.29 -0.68
CA SER A 396 23.65 -12.27 -1.74
C SER A 396 24.49 -12.71 -2.96
N PRO A 397 25.61 -13.46 -2.82
CA PRO A 397 26.36 -14.02 -3.95
C PRO A 397 25.62 -15.10 -4.74
N HIS A 398 24.68 -15.81 -4.10
CA HIS A 398 23.85 -16.86 -4.72
C HIS A 398 22.55 -16.32 -5.34
N THR A 399 22.39 -15.00 -5.35
CA THR A 399 21.16 -14.36 -5.77
C THR A 399 21.43 -13.52 -7.01
N ARG A 400 20.62 -13.62 -8.07
CA ARG A 400 20.74 -12.72 -9.22
C ARG A 400 20.25 -11.31 -8.87
N SER A 401 19.00 -11.17 -8.44
CA SER A 401 18.42 -9.91 -7.96
C SER A 401 18.18 -9.91 -6.45
N LEU A 402 18.70 -8.93 -5.72
CA LEU A 402 18.46 -8.77 -4.28
C LEU A 402 17.77 -7.43 -4.02
N LEU A 403 16.56 -7.48 -3.50
CA LEU A 403 15.73 -6.32 -3.20
C LEU A 403 15.49 -6.22 -1.70
N LEU A 404 15.94 -5.12 -1.09
CA LEU A 404 15.74 -4.84 0.33
C LEU A 404 14.65 -3.77 0.46
N ALA A 405 13.58 -4.02 1.21
CA ALA A 405 12.55 -3.02 1.47
C ALA A 405 12.59 -2.55 2.91
N THR A 406 12.50 -1.24 3.11
CA THR A 406 12.38 -0.62 4.42
C THR A 406 11.73 0.76 4.28
N ALA A 407 11.10 1.27 5.32
CA ALA A 407 10.76 2.71 5.36
C ALA A 407 11.90 3.56 5.91
N THR A 408 12.82 2.97 6.69
CA THR A 408 13.88 3.66 7.43
C THR A 408 15.24 3.06 7.07
N PRO A 409 15.85 3.45 5.93
CA PRO A 409 17.19 2.98 5.59
C PRO A 409 18.27 3.50 6.55
N VAL A 410 17.97 4.58 7.28
CA VAL A 410 18.78 5.13 8.37
C VAL A 410 17.89 5.23 9.61
N GLN A 411 18.39 4.77 10.75
CA GLN A 411 17.69 4.89 12.04
C GLN A 411 18.34 5.98 12.90
N LEU A 412 19.63 5.82 13.20
CA LEU A 412 20.43 6.78 13.96
C LEU A 412 21.63 7.27 13.16
N HIS A 413 22.27 6.38 12.43
CA HIS A 413 23.58 6.64 11.84
C HIS A 413 23.58 6.32 10.34
N PRO A 414 24.12 7.20 9.48
CA PRO A 414 24.14 6.99 8.02
C PRO A 414 24.85 5.70 7.58
N ILE A 415 25.72 5.15 8.44
CA ILE A 415 26.37 3.86 8.27
C ILE A 415 25.39 2.70 8.09
N GLU A 416 24.19 2.80 8.66
CA GLU A 416 23.17 1.74 8.58
C GLU A 416 22.69 1.56 7.12
N ALA A 417 22.51 2.66 6.37
CA ALA A 417 22.19 2.59 4.96
C ALA A 417 23.37 2.01 4.14
N TRP A 418 24.60 2.34 4.53
CA TRP A 418 25.80 1.75 3.91
C TRP A 418 25.90 0.25 4.17
N ASP A 419 25.51 -0.25 5.35
CA ASP A 419 25.50 -1.69 5.65
C ASP A 419 24.57 -2.48 4.74
N LEU A 420 23.40 -1.90 4.40
CA LEU A 420 22.47 -2.48 3.45
C LEU A 420 23.07 -2.52 2.04
N LEU A 421 23.76 -1.45 1.62
CA LEU A 421 24.48 -1.40 0.34
C LEU A 421 25.64 -2.39 0.29
N ASP A 422 26.38 -2.57 1.39
CA ASP A 422 27.45 -3.54 1.49
C ASP A 422 26.92 -4.97 1.36
N ALA A 423 25.77 -5.26 1.97
CA ALA A 423 25.08 -6.54 1.78
C ALA A 423 24.61 -6.75 0.32
N LEU A 424 24.11 -5.71 -0.35
CA LEU A 424 23.81 -5.74 -1.79
C LEU A 424 25.05 -5.97 -2.66
N ALA A 425 26.21 -5.45 -2.24
CA ALA A 425 27.48 -5.54 -2.96
C ALA A 425 28.22 -6.88 -2.80
N CYS A 426 27.77 -7.75 -1.89
CA CYS A 426 28.33 -9.10 -1.75
C CYS A 426 28.08 -9.91 -3.03
N GLY A 427 29.16 -10.30 -3.73
CA GLY A 427 29.07 -11.03 -5.00
C GLY A 427 28.75 -10.16 -6.23
N SER A 428 28.69 -8.83 -6.09
CA SER A 428 28.48 -7.91 -7.23
C SER A 428 29.28 -6.62 -7.09
N ASP A 429 30.20 -6.40 -8.04
CA ASP A 429 31.01 -5.18 -8.09
C ASP A 429 30.22 -3.96 -8.61
N ALA A 430 29.00 -4.15 -9.13
CA ALA A 430 28.20 -3.07 -9.70
C ALA A 430 27.66 -2.08 -8.64
N VAL A 431 27.58 -2.51 -7.38
CA VAL A 431 26.99 -1.73 -6.28
C VAL A 431 28.01 -0.79 -5.65
N LEU A 432 28.99 -1.30 -4.89
CA LEU A 432 30.04 -0.49 -4.24
C LEU A 432 31.41 -0.57 -4.93
N GLY A 433 31.50 -1.21 -6.09
CA GLY A 433 32.77 -1.45 -6.78
C GLY A 433 33.50 -2.71 -6.31
N ALA A 434 34.58 -3.04 -6.99
CA ALA A 434 35.51 -4.12 -6.63
C ALA A 434 36.38 -3.77 -5.41
N TYR A 435 37.24 -4.71 -5.03
CA TYR A 435 38.21 -4.51 -3.95
C TYR A 435 39.01 -3.20 -4.13
N GLY A 436 39.15 -2.45 -3.04
CA GLY A 436 39.86 -1.17 -3.02
C GLY A 436 39.05 0.05 -3.49
N ALA A 437 37.79 -0.12 -3.92
CA ALA A 437 36.89 1.00 -4.24
C ALA A 437 36.77 1.98 -3.06
N PRO A 438 36.86 3.31 -3.29
CA PRO A 438 36.64 4.31 -2.23
C PRO A 438 35.27 4.19 -1.57
N TRP A 439 34.23 3.75 -2.30
CA TRP A 439 32.88 3.54 -1.79
C TRP A 439 32.78 2.42 -0.75
N ARG A 440 33.72 1.48 -0.72
CA ARG A 440 33.82 0.44 0.31
C ARG A 440 34.42 0.95 1.63
N ARG A 441 34.84 2.22 1.69
CA ARG A 441 35.31 2.89 2.91
C ARG A 441 34.21 3.81 3.43
N PRO A 442 33.34 3.34 4.34
CA PRO A 442 32.10 4.03 4.67
C PRO A 442 32.32 5.46 5.13
N ARG A 443 33.34 5.72 5.95
CA ARG A 443 33.66 7.08 6.42
C ARG A 443 33.91 8.05 5.27
N GLN A 444 34.81 7.69 4.35
CA GLN A 444 35.16 8.54 3.22
C GLN A 444 33.96 8.73 2.28
N ALA A 445 33.21 7.66 2.02
CA ALA A 445 32.06 7.69 1.12
C ALA A 445 30.91 8.55 1.67
N LEU A 446 30.58 8.37 2.95
CA LEU A 446 29.50 9.10 3.61
C LEU A 446 29.88 10.58 3.80
N GLU A 447 31.06 10.90 4.34
CA GLU A 447 31.53 12.29 4.48
C GLU A 447 31.47 13.06 3.14
N LEU A 448 31.80 12.40 2.01
CA LEU A 448 31.73 12.98 0.67
C LEU A 448 30.29 13.18 0.18
N VAL A 449 29.42 12.18 0.29
CA VAL A 449 28.03 12.25 -0.21
C VAL A 449 27.17 13.19 0.64
N MET A 450 27.42 13.24 1.94
CA MET A 450 26.75 14.17 2.86
C MET A 450 27.26 15.61 2.69
N GLY A 451 28.37 15.81 1.97
CA GLY A 451 28.98 17.12 1.74
C GLY A 451 29.72 17.68 2.95
N GLU A 452 30.11 16.81 3.90
CA GLU A 452 30.95 17.16 5.05
C GLU A 452 32.40 17.44 4.63
N VAL A 453 32.83 16.83 3.54
CA VAL A 453 34.13 17.05 2.90
C VAL A 453 33.91 17.55 1.47
N PRO A 454 34.67 18.58 1.00
CA PRO A 454 34.54 19.06 -0.36
C PRO A 454 34.93 17.98 -1.39
N PRO A 455 34.29 17.96 -2.57
CA PRO A 455 34.67 17.06 -3.65
C PRO A 455 36.16 17.20 -4.02
N PRO A 456 36.88 16.10 -4.30
CA PRO A 456 38.25 16.17 -4.78
C PRO A 456 38.35 17.02 -6.05
N VAL A 457 39.39 17.84 -6.13
CA VAL A 457 39.65 18.73 -7.28
C VAL A 457 40.50 18.03 -8.35
N GLU A 458 41.35 17.08 -7.94
CA GLU A 458 42.23 16.34 -8.84
C GLU A 458 41.46 15.31 -9.67
N GLU A 459 41.55 15.40 -11.00
CA GLU A 459 40.86 14.51 -11.94
C GLU A 459 41.19 13.03 -11.73
N LEU A 460 42.43 12.71 -11.31
CA LEU A 460 42.84 11.35 -11.01
C LEU A 460 42.11 10.78 -9.78
N VAL A 461 41.90 11.60 -8.74
CA VAL A 461 41.15 11.19 -7.55
C VAL A 461 39.67 11.05 -7.89
N GLN A 462 39.12 11.99 -8.67
CA GLN A 462 37.75 11.89 -9.18
C GLN A 462 37.53 10.62 -10.02
N TRP A 463 38.53 10.25 -10.83
CA TRP A 463 38.52 9.01 -11.61
C TRP A 463 38.44 7.78 -10.71
N GLU A 464 39.18 7.71 -9.60
CA GLU A 464 39.10 6.58 -8.66
C GLU A 464 37.69 6.39 -8.06
N TRP A 465 36.97 7.48 -7.80
CA TRP A 465 35.58 7.44 -7.34
C TRP A 465 34.61 7.05 -8.45
N LEU A 466 34.80 7.58 -9.66
CA LEU A 466 33.93 7.34 -10.81
C LEU A 466 34.10 5.94 -11.40
N ARG A 467 35.30 5.38 -11.41
CA ARG A 467 35.64 4.14 -12.14
C ARG A 467 35.19 2.86 -11.48
N ASN A 468 34.93 2.90 -10.17
CA ASN A 468 34.82 1.71 -9.35
C ASN A 468 33.71 1.88 -8.30
N PRO A 469 32.42 1.75 -8.67
CA PRO A 469 31.92 1.27 -9.96
C PRO A 469 31.63 2.37 -10.99
N PHE A 470 31.79 2.04 -12.27
CA PHE A 470 31.54 2.94 -13.39
C PHE A 470 30.07 2.96 -13.80
N PRO A 471 29.43 4.15 -13.94
CA PRO A 471 28.02 4.24 -14.33
C PRO A 471 27.70 3.58 -15.68
N PRO A 472 26.49 3.01 -15.84
CA PRO A 472 26.02 2.40 -17.08
C PRO A 472 25.76 3.46 -18.16
N ALA A 473 25.76 3.02 -19.43
CA ALA A 473 25.57 3.92 -20.58
C ALA A 473 24.17 4.56 -20.65
N THR A 474 23.19 3.95 -19.96
CA THR A 474 21.79 4.39 -19.90
C THR A 474 21.60 5.62 -19.03
N GLU A 475 22.48 5.85 -18.04
CA GLU A 475 22.36 6.98 -17.11
C GLU A 475 22.81 8.33 -17.70
N GLY A 476 23.42 8.34 -18.89
CA GLY A 476 23.80 9.61 -19.52
C GLY A 476 24.69 9.49 -20.75
N VAL A 477 24.60 10.50 -21.62
CA VAL A 477 25.42 10.59 -22.84
C VAL A 477 26.91 10.66 -22.51
N ASP A 478 27.28 11.37 -21.43
CA ASP A 478 28.67 11.47 -20.97
C ASP A 478 29.24 10.09 -20.59
N TYR A 479 28.47 9.25 -19.87
CA TYR A 479 28.90 7.90 -19.50
C TYR A 479 29.02 7.01 -20.73
N ARG A 480 28.08 7.09 -21.68
CA ARG A 480 28.14 6.33 -22.95
C ARG A 480 29.41 6.64 -23.74
N ILE A 481 29.75 7.92 -23.88
CA ILE A 481 30.99 8.34 -24.56
C ILE A 481 32.21 7.76 -23.85
N LEU A 482 32.29 7.89 -22.52
CA LEU A 482 33.42 7.36 -21.76
C LEU A 482 33.53 5.84 -21.85
N ARG A 483 32.43 5.09 -21.77
CA ARG A 483 32.43 3.63 -21.96
C ARG A 483 32.97 3.26 -23.35
N GLN A 484 32.57 3.98 -24.40
CA GLN A 484 33.10 3.77 -25.75
C GLN A 484 34.61 4.06 -25.83
N SER A 485 35.07 5.19 -25.28
CA SER A 485 36.49 5.55 -25.24
C SER A 485 37.33 4.51 -24.47
N LEU A 486 36.76 3.92 -23.42
CA LEU A 486 37.41 2.91 -22.59
C LEU A 486 37.20 1.47 -23.09
N ARG A 487 36.40 1.27 -24.14
CA ARG A 487 35.96 -0.04 -24.65
C ARG A 487 35.30 -0.92 -23.59
N LEU A 488 34.53 -0.30 -22.70
CA LEU A 488 33.73 -0.99 -21.68
C LEU A 488 32.40 -1.43 -22.28
N SER A 489 32.10 -2.71 -22.15
CA SER A 489 30.78 -3.30 -22.39
C SER A 489 29.87 -3.09 -21.19
N ASP A 490 28.55 -3.25 -21.31
CA ASP A 490 27.63 -3.07 -20.17
C ASP A 490 27.83 -4.12 -19.05
N THR A 491 28.53 -5.22 -19.31
CA THR A 491 28.94 -6.22 -18.32
C THR A 491 30.15 -5.79 -17.48
N ASP A 492 30.81 -4.68 -17.82
CA ASP A 492 31.96 -4.16 -17.07
C ASP A 492 31.50 -3.17 -15.98
N ALA A 493 31.46 -3.61 -14.73
CA ALA A 493 31.11 -2.76 -13.59
C ALA A 493 32.23 -1.78 -13.21
N VAL A 494 33.48 -2.10 -13.57
CA VAL A 494 34.67 -1.39 -13.11
C VAL A 494 35.57 -1.05 -14.30
N ALA A 495 35.97 0.22 -14.40
CA ALA A 495 36.97 0.62 -15.37
C ALA A 495 38.40 0.45 -14.81
N PRO A 496 39.36 -0.01 -15.62
CA PRO A 496 40.74 -0.22 -15.17
C PRO A 496 41.38 1.09 -14.65
N GLY A 497 42.09 1.02 -13.51
CA GLY A 497 42.72 2.21 -12.90
C GLY A 497 43.71 2.91 -13.84
N GLY A 498 44.58 2.13 -14.49
CA GLY A 498 45.55 2.66 -15.46
C GLY A 498 44.93 3.26 -16.74
N ALA A 499 43.63 3.07 -16.98
CA ALA A 499 42.99 3.58 -18.18
C ALA A 499 42.95 5.11 -18.24
N PHE A 500 43.02 5.81 -17.10
CA PHE A 500 43.04 7.27 -17.05
C PHE A 500 44.16 7.90 -17.88
N GLN A 501 45.36 7.29 -17.85
CA GLN A 501 46.52 7.78 -18.58
C GLN A 501 46.34 7.66 -20.11
N ASN A 502 45.56 6.66 -20.53
CA ASN A 502 45.29 6.35 -21.93
C ASN A 502 44.07 7.10 -22.50
N LEU A 503 43.29 7.79 -21.65
CA LEU A 503 42.15 8.59 -22.10
C LEU A 503 42.62 9.83 -22.89
N PRO A 504 41.95 10.18 -24.00
CA PRO A 504 42.17 11.46 -24.68
C PRO A 504 41.99 12.65 -23.73
N ALA A 505 42.74 13.73 -23.93
CA ALA A 505 42.64 14.94 -23.10
C ALA A 505 41.20 15.49 -22.96
N PRO A 506 40.34 15.49 -24.02
CA PRO A 506 38.95 15.89 -23.88
C PRO A 506 38.12 15.02 -22.92
N ASP A 507 38.41 13.72 -22.85
CA ASP A 507 37.70 12.78 -21.97
C ASP A 507 38.19 12.87 -20.52
N ARG A 508 39.48 13.16 -20.30
CA ARG A 508 39.98 13.50 -18.96
C ARG A 508 39.31 14.75 -18.40
N ALA A 509 39.24 15.82 -19.19
CA ALA A 509 38.52 17.03 -18.82
C ALA A 509 37.00 16.80 -18.67
N ARG A 510 36.44 15.80 -19.37
CA ARG A 510 35.04 15.39 -19.19
C ARG A 510 34.81 14.82 -17.79
N ILE A 511 35.72 14.00 -17.26
CA ILE A 511 35.63 13.44 -15.90
C ILE A 511 35.44 14.56 -14.88
N GLY A 512 36.30 15.60 -14.90
CA GLY A 512 36.16 16.72 -13.96
C GLY A 512 34.86 17.49 -14.09
N ARG A 513 34.33 17.63 -15.31
CA ARG A 513 33.06 18.30 -15.57
C ARG A 513 31.83 17.49 -15.13
N ILE A 514 31.90 16.17 -15.20
CA ILE A 514 30.77 15.30 -14.83
C ILE A 514 30.80 14.96 -13.35
N PHE A 515 31.96 15.00 -12.69
CA PHE A 515 32.12 14.52 -11.32
C PHE A 515 31.14 15.15 -10.31
N PRO A 516 30.86 16.47 -10.33
CA PRO A 516 29.82 17.05 -9.47
C PRO A 516 28.44 16.44 -9.76
N ARG A 517 28.05 16.30 -11.03
CA ARG A 517 26.77 15.70 -11.44
C ARG A 517 26.70 14.21 -11.08
N PHE A 518 27.83 13.50 -11.16
CA PHE A 518 27.96 12.11 -10.73
C PHE A 518 27.75 11.97 -9.23
N LEU A 519 28.42 12.77 -8.40
CA LEU A 519 28.23 12.76 -6.95
C LEU A 519 26.78 13.05 -6.57
N GLU A 520 26.10 13.92 -7.31
CA GLU A 520 24.73 14.26 -6.98
C GLU A 520 23.67 13.33 -7.62
N GLY A 521 23.98 12.53 -8.64
CA GLY A 521 22.94 11.82 -9.41
C GLY A 521 23.24 10.39 -9.83
N SER A 522 24.51 9.97 -9.80
CA SER A 522 24.94 8.64 -10.28
C SER A 522 25.94 7.98 -9.33
N ASN A 523 26.05 8.45 -8.10
CA ASN A 523 26.89 7.77 -7.11
C ASN A 523 26.23 6.45 -6.68
N PRO A 524 27.00 5.45 -6.21
CA PRO A 524 26.48 4.17 -5.73
C PRO A 524 25.30 4.23 -4.75
N ILE A 525 25.31 5.15 -3.81
CA ILE A 525 24.25 5.27 -2.80
C ILE A 525 22.93 5.67 -3.47
N ILE A 526 22.96 6.70 -4.32
CA ILE A 526 21.76 7.18 -5.03
C ILE A 526 21.28 6.17 -6.07
N ARG A 527 22.19 5.47 -6.76
CA ARG A 527 21.83 4.47 -7.78
C ARG A 527 21.09 3.27 -7.20
N HIS A 528 21.38 2.91 -5.95
CA HIS A 528 20.89 1.68 -5.34
C HIS A 528 19.87 1.91 -4.21
N ILE A 529 19.68 3.14 -3.70
CA ILE A 529 18.64 3.47 -2.72
C ILE A 529 17.54 4.29 -3.37
N VAL A 530 16.37 3.68 -3.55
CA VAL A 530 15.17 4.35 -4.07
C VAL A 530 14.33 4.85 -2.90
N LEU A 531 14.41 6.14 -2.61
CA LEU A 531 13.68 6.78 -1.52
C LEU A 531 12.69 7.83 -2.06
N ARG A 532 11.41 7.64 -1.77
CA ARG A 532 10.34 8.61 -2.05
C ARG A 532 9.52 8.86 -0.79
N THR A 533 9.22 10.13 -0.54
CA THR A 533 8.34 10.56 0.55
C THR A 533 6.97 10.90 -0.01
N ARG A 534 5.96 10.81 0.85
CA ARG A 534 4.62 11.26 0.52
C ARG A 534 4.59 12.75 0.19
N SER A 535 5.28 13.55 1.01
CA SER A 535 5.38 15.01 0.78
C SER A 535 5.93 15.33 -0.60
N TYR A 536 6.96 14.62 -1.07
CA TYR A 536 7.51 14.81 -2.40
C TYR A 536 6.48 14.51 -3.49
N LEU A 537 5.77 13.38 -3.40
CA LEU A 537 4.76 13.01 -4.39
C LEU A 537 3.55 13.96 -4.37
N GLU A 538 3.23 14.55 -3.21
CA GLU A 538 2.14 15.52 -3.05
C GLU A 538 2.51 16.95 -3.47
N SER A 539 3.79 17.33 -3.41
CA SER A 539 4.26 18.68 -3.78
C SER A 539 4.74 18.77 -5.22
N GLU A 540 5.36 17.72 -5.75
CA GLU A 540 5.90 17.73 -7.10
C GLU A 540 4.80 17.50 -8.13
N VAL A 541 4.73 18.42 -9.08
CA VAL A 541 3.79 18.39 -10.19
C VAL A 541 4.38 17.53 -11.30
N ASP A 542 3.60 16.56 -11.76
CA ASP A 542 3.89 15.84 -12.99
C ASP A 542 3.83 16.83 -14.16
N PRO A 543 4.95 17.05 -14.89
CA PRO A 543 5.02 18.02 -15.97
C PRO A 543 4.01 17.78 -17.11
N GLU A 544 3.49 16.56 -17.24
CA GLU A 544 2.60 16.18 -18.33
C GLU A 544 1.11 16.33 -17.98
N SER A 545 0.69 15.89 -16.78
CA SER A 545 -0.68 16.07 -16.30
C SER A 545 -0.95 17.45 -15.69
N GLY A 546 0.08 18.15 -15.22
CA GLY A 546 -0.06 19.41 -14.50
C GLY A 546 -0.64 19.26 -13.09
N GLU A 547 -0.81 18.03 -12.60
CA GLU A 547 -1.26 17.70 -11.24
C GLU A 547 -0.11 17.08 -10.41
N PRO A 548 -0.17 17.10 -9.07
CA PRO A 548 0.77 16.37 -8.23
C PRO A 548 0.75 14.86 -8.51
N TYR A 549 1.91 14.19 -8.40
CA TYR A 549 1.99 12.72 -8.55
C TYR A 549 1.05 11.96 -7.59
N LEU A 550 0.77 12.56 -6.44
CA LEU A 550 -0.18 12.06 -5.45
C LEU A 550 -1.03 13.22 -4.93
N LYS A 551 -2.35 13.10 -4.97
CA LYS A 551 -3.23 14.12 -4.37
C LYS A 551 -3.11 14.07 -2.83
N PRO A 552 -2.88 15.23 -2.17
CA PRO A 552 -2.70 15.26 -0.72
C PRO A 552 -4.00 14.93 0.02
N VAL A 553 -3.86 14.12 1.07
CA VAL A 553 -4.94 13.84 2.03
C VAL A 553 -4.62 14.56 3.32
N LYS A 554 -5.40 15.59 3.65
CA LYS A 554 -5.22 16.38 4.87
C LYS A 554 -5.48 15.50 6.10
N VAL A 555 -4.64 15.61 7.12
CA VAL A 555 -4.81 14.90 8.39
C VAL A 555 -5.04 15.93 9.48
N ASN A 556 -6.20 15.85 10.12
CA ASN A 556 -6.54 16.65 11.27
C ASN A 556 -6.29 15.78 12.53
N LEU A 557 -5.29 16.16 13.31
CA LEU A 557 -4.93 15.46 14.56
C LEU A 557 -5.61 16.15 15.74
N HIS A 558 -6.22 15.36 16.61
CA HIS A 558 -6.87 15.76 17.86
C HIS A 558 -6.24 14.99 19.03
N GLY A 559 -6.23 15.56 20.24
CA GLY A 559 -5.59 14.95 21.41
C GLY A 559 -4.09 15.28 21.52
N GLU A 560 -3.60 16.20 20.70
CA GLU A 560 -2.19 16.60 20.67
C GLU A 560 -1.90 17.71 21.67
N GLY A 561 -2.85 18.62 21.92
CA GLY A 561 -2.71 19.73 22.86
C GLY A 561 -2.86 19.30 24.33
N ASP A 562 -2.16 19.97 25.25
CA ASP A 562 -2.23 19.71 26.70
C ASP A 562 -3.64 19.90 27.28
N ASP A 563 -4.44 20.77 26.66
CA ASP A 563 -5.84 21.01 26.98
C ASP A 563 -6.79 19.94 26.44
N GLU A 564 -6.35 19.16 25.44
CA GLU A 564 -7.08 18.03 24.85
C GLU A 564 -6.79 16.70 25.57
N ALA A 565 -5.80 16.68 26.46
CA ALA A 565 -5.44 15.52 27.26
C ALA A 565 -6.57 15.12 28.23
N ILE A 566 -6.82 13.82 28.34
CA ILE A 566 -7.89 13.29 29.19
C ILE A 566 -7.45 13.44 30.65
N LYS A 567 -8.18 14.26 31.41
CA LYS A 567 -7.88 14.44 32.84
C LYS A 567 -8.06 13.11 33.57
N LEU A 568 -7.03 12.69 34.31
CA LEU A 568 -7.10 11.53 35.20
C LEU A 568 -8.09 11.82 36.35
N PRO A 569 -9.20 11.07 36.46
CA PRO A 569 -10.03 11.15 37.65
C PRO A 569 -9.24 10.68 38.89
N PRO A 570 -9.57 11.17 40.10
CA PRO A 570 -8.84 10.81 41.33
C PRO A 570 -8.68 9.30 41.54
N PHE A 571 -9.72 8.51 41.28
CA PHE A 571 -9.66 7.04 41.44
C PHE A 571 -8.66 6.36 40.49
N LEU A 572 -8.51 6.89 39.27
CA LEU A 572 -7.58 6.35 38.28
C LEU A 572 -6.16 6.84 38.55
N GLN A 573 -6.02 8.06 39.08
CA GLN A 573 -4.75 8.57 39.58
C GLN A 573 -4.21 7.69 40.71
N ASP A 574 -5.04 7.31 41.68
CA ASP A 574 -4.67 6.39 42.75
C ASP A 574 -4.25 5.01 42.21
N ALA A 575 -4.98 4.48 41.23
CA ALA A 575 -4.58 3.25 40.54
C ALA A 575 -3.21 3.40 39.86
N TYR A 576 -2.96 4.50 39.15
CA TYR A 576 -1.67 4.78 38.53
C TYR A 576 -0.51 4.82 39.53
N VAL A 577 -0.73 5.39 40.72
CA VAL A 577 0.28 5.42 41.80
C VAL A 577 0.65 4.00 42.22
N HIS A 578 -0.33 3.14 42.49
CA HIS A 578 -0.09 1.75 42.87
C HIS A 578 0.56 0.92 41.75
N ALA A 579 0.14 1.13 40.49
CA ALA A 579 0.76 0.47 39.34
C ALA A 579 2.24 0.89 39.18
N ASN A 580 2.55 2.17 39.38
CA ASN A 580 3.91 2.67 39.28
C ASN A 580 4.81 2.10 40.38
N GLU A 581 4.30 2.01 41.61
CA GLU A 581 5.04 1.42 42.72
C GLU A 581 5.27 -0.08 42.53
N PHE A 582 4.27 -0.82 42.04
CA PHE A 582 4.43 -2.23 41.65
C PHE A 582 5.53 -2.39 40.59
N CYS A 583 5.48 -1.61 39.51
CA CYS A 583 6.48 -1.61 38.44
C CYS A 583 7.89 -1.30 38.96
N ARG A 584 8.02 -0.34 39.89
CA ARG A 584 9.28 0.02 40.55
C ARG A 584 9.84 -1.15 41.35
N LEU A 585 9.01 -1.79 42.19
CA LEU A 585 9.40 -2.96 43.00
C LEU A 585 9.86 -4.11 42.10
N LEU A 586 9.06 -4.45 41.08
CA LEU A 586 9.39 -5.50 40.11
C LEU A 586 10.70 -5.20 39.39
N GLY A 587 10.91 -3.94 38.98
CA GLY A 587 12.10 -3.49 38.27
C GLY A 587 13.42 -3.67 39.02
N THR A 588 13.40 -3.72 40.35
CA THR A 588 14.61 -4.01 41.14
C THR A 588 15.14 -5.45 40.92
N ARG A 589 14.25 -6.38 40.52
CA ARG A 589 14.56 -7.80 40.35
C ARG A 589 14.75 -8.23 38.90
N THR A 590 14.32 -7.41 37.94
CA THR A 590 14.41 -7.73 36.50
C THR A 590 15.13 -6.66 35.71
N LYS A 591 15.95 -7.07 34.74
CA LYS A 591 16.58 -6.19 33.75
C LYS A 591 15.68 -5.92 32.53
N SER A 592 14.55 -6.62 32.39
CA SER A 592 13.62 -6.45 31.26
C SER A 592 12.79 -5.17 31.42
N GLY A 593 12.86 -4.29 30.43
CA GLY A 593 12.08 -3.04 30.37
C GLY A 593 10.58 -3.27 30.18
N PHE A 594 10.17 -4.39 29.58
CA PHE A 594 8.78 -4.74 29.32
C PHE A 594 7.99 -4.92 30.63
N PHE A 595 8.43 -5.84 31.49
CA PHE A 595 7.78 -6.11 32.77
C PHE A 595 7.75 -4.89 33.70
N ARG A 596 8.74 -4.00 33.57
CA ARG A 596 8.80 -2.75 34.33
C ARG A 596 7.73 -1.73 33.93
N THR A 597 7.00 -1.96 32.84
CA THR A 597 5.99 -1.01 32.35
C THR A 597 4.62 -1.64 32.08
N LEU A 598 4.51 -2.97 32.06
CA LEU A 598 3.31 -3.73 31.66
C LEU A 598 1.98 -3.20 32.25
N LEU A 599 1.85 -3.08 33.58
CA LEU A 599 0.60 -2.59 34.20
C LEU A 599 0.28 -1.15 33.81
N LEU A 600 1.29 -0.29 33.69
CA LEU A 600 1.13 1.10 33.27
C LEU A 600 0.63 1.18 31.82
N ARG A 601 1.10 0.30 30.93
CA ARG A 601 0.62 0.21 29.55
C ARG A 601 -0.85 -0.23 29.49
N ARG A 602 -1.18 -1.27 30.26
CA ARG A 602 -2.51 -1.92 30.21
C ARG A 602 -3.59 -1.04 30.81
N VAL A 603 -3.33 -0.39 31.95
CA VAL A 603 -4.26 0.59 32.55
C VAL A 603 -4.36 1.89 31.77
N GLY A 604 -3.29 2.27 31.07
CA GLY A 604 -3.31 3.39 30.13
C GLY A 604 -4.24 3.15 28.95
N SER A 605 -4.38 1.91 28.49
CA SER A 605 -5.35 1.56 27.46
C SER A 605 -6.78 1.55 27.97
N SER A 606 -7.12 0.68 28.93
CA SER A 606 -8.43 0.69 29.60
C SER A 606 -8.33 0.24 31.04
N MET A 607 -9.30 0.67 31.85
CA MET A 607 -9.45 0.16 33.22
C MET A 607 -9.62 -1.37 33.25
N GLU A 608 -10.35 -1.94 32.29
CA GLU A 608 -10.60 -3.38 32.22
C GLU A 608 -9.33 -4.17 31.86
N ALA A 609 -8.51 -3.69 30.89
CA ALA A 609 -7.24 -4.32 30.56
C ALA A 609 -6.26 -4.27 31.73
N GLY A 610 -6.18 -3.14 32.45
CA GLY A 610 -5.41 -3.04 33.69
C GLY A 610 -5.84 -4.07 34.73
N ARG A 611 -7.15 -4.16 34.99
CA ARG A 611 -7.74 -5.09 35.98
C ARG A 611 -7.45 -6.55 35.64
N LEU A 612 -7.73 -6.98 34.41
CA LEU A 612 -7.50 -8.35 33.94
C LEU A 612 -6.03 -8.75 34.05
N THR A 613 -5.12 -7.82 33.75
CA THR A 613 -3.67 -8.05 33.87
C THR A 613 -3.26 -8.28 35.31
N ALA A 614 -3.73 -7.42 36.23
CA ALA A 614 -3.45 -7.58 37.65
C ALA A 614 -4.04 -8.90 38.21
N GLU A 615 -5.23 -9.28 37.76
CA GLU A 615 -5.85 -10.56 38.10
C GLU A 615 -4.99 -11.76 37.64
N ARG A 616 -4.53 -11.77 36.38
CA ARG A 616 -3.64 -12.81 35.84
C ARG A 616 -2.30 -12.90 36.56
N ILE A 617 -1.71 -11.75 36.90
CA ILE A 617 -0.44 -11.68 37.67
C ILE A 617 -0.65 -12.26 39.08
N LEU A 618 -1.78 -12.00 39.74
CA LEU A 618 -2.09 -12.58 41.06
C LEU A 618 -2.35 -14.10 41.02
N GLN A 619 -2.84 -14.63 39.88
CA GLN A 619 -3.31 -16.01 39.78
C GLN A 619 -2.25 -17.04 39.34
N ASN A 620 -1.19 -16.67 38.59
CA ASN A 620 0.11 -17.40 38.45
C ASN A 620 0.98 -17.01 37.21
N TRP A 621 0.83 -15.84 36.57
CA TRP A 621 1.58 -15.46 35.34
C TRP A 621 1.37 -16.36 34.10
N VAL A 622 0.57 -17.43 34.19
CA VAL A 622 0.53 -18.51 33.17
C VAL A 622 -0.15 -18.13 31.86
N ASP A 623 -0.98 -17.07 31.82
CA ASP A 623 -1.82 -16.75 30.64
C ASP A 623 -1.72 -15.28 30.18
N ILE A 624 -0.57 -14.63 30.35
CA ILE A 624 -0.31 -13.33 29.68
C ILE A 624 0.19 -13.63 28.26
N GLU A 625 -0.64 -14.29 27.45
CA GLU A 625 -0.39 -14.39 26.00
C GLU A 625 -0.66 -13.01 25.38
N GLU A 626 0.40 -12.25 25.10
CA GLU A 626 0.35 -11.14 24.15
C GLU A 626 0.72 -11.69 22.76
N ASP A 627 -0.09 -11.36 21.75
CA ASP A 627 0.00 -11.90 20.39
C ASP A 627 1.26 -11.43 19.61
N ASP A 628 2.15 -10.59 20.18
CA ASP A 628 3.08 -9.79 19.37
C ASP A 628 4.59 -10.02 19.53
N ASP A 629 5.13 -10.65 20.60
CA ASP A 629 6.60 -10.77 20.71
C ASP A 629 7.07 -12.12 21.29
N GLU A 630 7.46 -13.05 20.41
CA GLU A 630 8.00 -14.36 20.80
C GLU A 630 9.38 -14.29 21.51
N GLU A 631 10.08 -13.15 21.48
CA GLU A 631 11.31 -12.95 22.29
C GLU A 631 11.02 -12.87 23.80
N GLU A 632 9.76 -12.69 24.20
CA GLU A 632 9.37 -12.43 25.59
C GLU A 632 8.96 -13.70 26.38
N ASN A 633 8.71 -14.81 25.69
CA ASN A 633 8.24 -16.06 26.32
C ASN A 633 9.30 -16.78 27.17
N ASP A 634 10.59 -16.61 26.87
CA ASP A 634 11.68 -17.28 27.62
C ASP A 634 11.96 -16.65 29.01
N LEU A 635 11.44 -15.44 29.29
CA LEU A 635 11.67 -14.71 30.55
C LEU A 635 10.62 -15.00 31.64
N VAL A 636 9.44 -15.50 31.27
CA VAL A 636 8.31 -15.78 32.18
C VAL A 636 8.66 -16.86 33.22
N GLY A 637 9.58 -17.78 32.87
CA GLY A 637 10.00 -18.88 33.74
C GLY A 637 10.64 -18.46 35.08
N GLN A 638 11.25 -17.28 35.16
CA GLN A 638 11.94 -16.79 36.37
C GLN A 638 11.04 -15.97 37.31
N MET A 639 9.79 -15.65 36.92
CA MET A 639 8.97 -14.60 37.54
C MET A 639 7.75 -15.08 38.33
N LYS A 640 7.61 -16.40 38.55
CA LYS A 640 6.37 -16.98 39.10
C LYS A 640 5.99 -16.57 40.54
N THR A 641 6.88 -15.93 41.31
CA THR A 641 6.63 -15.63 42.74
C THR A 641 6.73 -14.14 43.06
N LEU A 642 5.56 -13.54 43.36
CA LEU A 642 5.42 -12.17 43.87
C LEU A 642 5.88 -12.07 45.32
N THR A 643 6.55 -10.99 45.67
CA THR A 643 6.80 -10.61 47.07
C THR A 643 5.51 -10.14 47.75
N PRO A 644 5.44 -10.15 49.11
CA PRO A 644 4.29 -9.61 49.83
C PRO A 644 3.97 -8.16 49.48
N ASP A 645 5.00 -7.33 49.27
CA ASP A 645 4.85 -5.90 48.93
C ASP A 645 4.34 -5.72 47.49
N GLU A 646 4.91 -6.45 46.53
CA GLU A 646 4.40 -6.48 45.13
C GLU A 646 2.93 -6.91 45.11
N ARG A 647 2.57 -7.95 45.86
CA ARG A 647 1.19 -8.43 45.95
C ARG A 647 0.25 -7.41 46.59
N ALA A 648 0.69 -6.71 47.64
CA ALA A 648 -0.11 -5.71 48.34
C ALA A 648 -0.44 -4.51 47.44
N GLU A 649 0.55 -3.99 46.70
CA GLU A 649 0.36 -2.90 45.74
C GLU A 649 -0.55 -3.31 44.59
N LEU A 650 -0.40 -4.53 44.06
CA LEU A 650 -1.25 -5.05 43.00
C LEU A 650 -2.73 -5.20 43.43
N GLN A 651 -2.96 -5.64 44.67
CA GLN A 651 -4.32 -5.70 45.25
C GLN A 651 -4.92 -4.33 45.49
N ARG A 652 -4.11 -3.33 45.89
CA ARG A 652 -4.58 -1.93 46.03
C ARG A 652 -4.98 -1.37 44.66
N PHE A 653 -4.13 -1.58 43.66
CA PHE A 653 -4.41 -1.23 42.27
C PHE A 653 -5.74 -1.81 41.77
N MET A 654 -5.98 -3.11 41.96
CA MET A 654 -7.24 -3.76 41.53
C MET A 654 -8.46 -3.18 42.24
N ARG A 655 -8.39 -2.97 43.56
CA ARG A 655 -9.52 -2.39 44.33
C ARG A 655 -9.91 -1.00 43.83
N SER A 656 -8.93 -0.17 43.48
CA SER A 656 -9.18 1.17 42.92
C SER A 656 -9.95 1.13 41.60
N LEU A 657 -9.65 0.14 40.74
CA LEU A 657 -10.34 -0.05 39.46
C LEU A 657 -11.74 -0.66 39.62
N GLU A 658 -11.90 -1.68 40.45
CA GLU A 658 -13.17 -2.39 40.66
C GLU A 658 -14.27 -1.47 41.21
N ALA A 659 -13.92 -0.52 42.08
CA ALA A 659 -14.86 0.43 42.65
C ALA A 659 -15.49 1.38 41.61
N ASN A 660 -14.93 1.49 40.40
CA ASN A 660 -15.34 2.48 39.39
C ASN A 660 -15.47 1.88 37.97
N ARG A 661 -15.75 0.58 37.85
CA ARG A 661 -15.71 -0.17 36.58
C ARG A 661 -16.55 0.41 35.43
N GLU A 662 -17.63 1.14 35.73
CA GLU A 662 -18.54 1.71 34.72
C GLU A 662 -18.14 3.12 34.24
N ARG A 663 -17.04 3.70 34.76
CA ARG A 663 -16.70 5.13 34.58
C ARG A 663 -15.37 5.36 33.85
N ASP A 664 -15.01 4.49 32.92
CA ASP A 664 -13.78 4.69 32.15
C ASP A 664 -13.89 5.98 31.29
N PRO A 665 -13.02 6.98 31.52
CA PRO A 665 -13.12 8.27 30.81
C PRO A 665 -12.97 8.16 29.29
N LYS A 666 -12.17 7.18 28.80
CA LYS A 666 -11.92 7.04 27.37
C LYS A 666 -13.18 6.59 26.62
N TYR A 667 -14.02 5.76 27.25
CA TYR A 667 -15.29 5.33 26.67
C TYR A 667 -16.21 6.51 26.33
N HIS A 668 -16.36 7.45 27.27
CA HIS A 668 -17.22 8.62 27.06
C HIS A 668 -16.77 9.49 25.88
N ILE A 669 -15.46 9.59 25.66
CA ILE A 669 -14.90 10.33 24.52
C ILE A 669 -15.10 9.55 23.22
N VAL A 670 -14.89 8.23 23.21
CA VAL A 670 -15.20 7.42 22.01
C VAL A 670 -16.67 7.61 21.60
N ARG A 671 -17.60 7.56 22.57
CA ARG A 671 -19.02 7.80 22.31
C ARG A 671 -19.29 9.21 21.77
N ASP A 672 -18.70 10.25 22.37
CA ASP A 672 -18.80 11.65 21.89
C ASP A 672 -18.34 11.77 20.43
N LEU A 673 -17.17 11.20 20.10
CA LEU A 673 -16.62 11.22 18.75
C LEU A 673 -17.54 10.53 17.75
N LEU A 674 -17.98 9.31 18.07
CA LEU A 674 -18.80 8.50 17.17
C LEU A 674 -20.19 9.11 16.92
N VAL A 675 -20.86 9.56 17.99
CA VAL A 675 -22.27 9.97 17.96
C VAL A 675 -22.41 11.48 17.83
N ASP A 676 -21.89 12.24 18.79
CA ASP A 676 -22.16 13.68 18.89
C ASP A 676 -21.38 14.47 17.83
N ARG A 677 -20.14 14.07 17.54
CA ARG A 677 -19.35 14.61 16.43
C ARG A 677 -19.58 13.88 15.10
N ARG A 678 -20.46 12.89 15.08
CA ARG A 678 -20.91 12.16 13.88
C ARG A 678 -19.77 11.48 13.11
N TRP A 679 -18.68 11.06 13.78
CA TRP A 679 -17.58 10.36 13.11
C TRP A 679 -18.01 9.03 12.49
N LEU A 680 -19.06 8.40 13.04
CA LEU A 680 -19.64 7.17 12.51
C LEU A 680 -20.17 7.33 11.07
N GLU A 681 -20.68 8.50 10.69
CA GLU A 681 -21.17 8.77 9.33
C GLU A 681 -20.06 8.77 8.29
N SER A 682 -18.86 9.18 8.71
CA SER A 682 -17.65 9.10 7.89
C SER A 682 -16.98 7.72 7.95
N GLY A 683 -17.50 6.81 8.78
CA GLY A 683 -16.85 5.55 9.13
C GLY A 683 -15.65 5.77 10.05
N CYS A 684 -15.50 4.90 11.05
CA CYS A 684 -14.50 5.00 12.09
C CYS A 684 -13.79 3.67 12.36
N ILE A 685 -12.47 3.74 12.57
CA ILE A 685 -11.70 2.65 13.17
C ILE A 685 -11.12 3.06 14.51
N VAL A 686 -11.29 2.21 15.52
CA VAL A 686 -10.67 2.37 16.83
C VAL A 686 -9.55 1.34 17.00
N PHE A 687 -8.35 1.81 17.29
CA PHE A 687 -7.15 0.99 17.48
C PHE A 687 -6.75 0.89 18.95
N SER A 688 -6.34 -0.31 19.35
CA SER A 688 -5.68 -0.56 20.63
C SER A 688 -4.58 -1.61 20.46
N GLN A 689 -3.52 -1.54 21.27
CA GLN A 689 -2.55 -2.63 21.36
C GLN A 689 -3.18 -3.93 21.91
N TYR A 690 -4.28 -3.82 22.66
CA TYR A 690 -4.77 -4.91 23.49
C TYR A 690 -6.16 -5.38 23.08
N PHE A 691 -6.28 -6.69 22.84
CA PHE A 691 -7.57 -7.32 22.56
C PHE A 691 -8.58 -7.12 23.70
N ASP A 692 -8.13 -7.20 24.95
CA ASP A 692 -9.01 -7.01 26.12
C ASP A 692 -9.70 -5.63 26.10
N SER A 693 -8.99 -4.57 25.69
CA SER A 693 -9.55 -3.22 25.55
C SER A 693 -10.56 -3.14 24.41
N ILE A 694 -10.22 -3.69 23.23
CA ILE A 694 -11.12 -3.75 22.07
C ILE A 694 -12.40 -4.50 22.41
N TRP A 695 -12.27 -5.68 23.02
CA TRP A 695 -13.39 -6.53 23.37
C TRP A 695 -14.32 -5.86 24.37
N TRP A 696 -13.76 -5.25 25.42
CA TRP A 696 -14.54 -4.49 26.39
C TRP A 696 -15.27 -3.31 25.73
N LEU A 697 -14.57 -2.52 24.92
CA LEU A 697 -15.15 -1.37 24.22
C LEU A 697 -16.30 -1.77 23.30
N ALA A 698 -16.12 -2.86 22.55
CA ALA A 698 -17.14 -3.41 21.67
C ALA A 698 -18.42 -3.77 22.44
N ASN A 699 -18.28 -4.43 23.59
CA ASN A 699 -19.41 -4.82 24.43
C ASN A 699 -20.16 -3.61 25.02
N GLN A 700 -19.46 -2.52 25.35
CA GLN A 700 -20.11 -1.30 25.82
C GLN A 700 -20.83 -0.58 24.69
N LEU A 701 -20.17 -0.36 23.56
CA LEU A 701 -20.75 0.35 22.41
C LEU A 701 -21.99 -0.35 21.86
N THR A 702 -22.02 -1.68 21.85
CA THR A 702 -23.18 -2.43 21.35
C THR A 702 -24.44 -2.24 22.21
N ARG A 703 -24.28 -1.88 23.49
CA ARG A 703 -25.42 -1.59 24.37
C ARG A 703 -26.05 -0.24 24.07
N GLU A 704 -25.23 0.74 23.69
CA GLU A 704 -25.67 2.10 23.36
C GLU A 704 -26.01 2.30 21.87
N LEU A 705 -25.42 1.49 20.98
CA LEU A 705 -25.64 1.48 19.54
C LEU A 705 -26.17 0.10 19.10
N PRO A 706 -27.39 -0.29 19.50
CA PRO A 706 -27.91 -1.65 19.26
C PRO A 706 -28.16 -1.98 17.79
N ASP A 707 -28.35 -0.95 16.95
CA ASP A 707 -28.62 -1.07 15.52
C ASP A 707 -27.36 -0.95 14.65
N GLU A 708 -26.19 -0.65 15.24
CA GLU A 708 -24.93 -0.57 14.50
C GLU A 708 -24.19 -1.91 14.53
N ASP A 709 -23.77 -2.37 13.36
CA ASP A 709 -22.87 -3.52 13.24
C ASP A 709 -21.45 -3.09 13.61
N ILE A 710 -20.82 -3.79 14.56
CA ILE A 710 -19.45 -3.50 15.02
C ILE A 710 -18.51 -4.63 14.63
N GLY A 711 -17.54 -4.34 13.76
CA GLY A 711 -16.51 -5.30 13.40
C GLY A 711 -15.43 -5.36 14.47
N VAL A 712 -15.14 -6.55 14.99
CA VAL A 712 -13.99 -6.80 15.87
C VAL A 712 -12.90 -7.48 15.05
N TYR A 713 -11.77 -6.79 14.90
CA TYR A 713 -10.69 -7.22 14.03
C TYR A 713 -9.44 -7.57 14.85
N ALA A 714 -9.23 -8.87 15.08
CA ALA A 714 -8.22 -9.41 15.97
C ALA A 714 -7.49 -10.63 15.37
N GLY A 715 -6.78 -11.41 16.20
CA GLY A 715 -6.19 -12.70 15.82
C GLY A 715 -7.19 -13.59 15.04
N ALA A 716 -6.70 -14.53 14.21
CA ALA A 716 -7.53 -15.29 13.27
C ALA A 716 -8.71 -16.01 13.96
N SER A 717 -8.56 -16.41 15.23
CA SER A 717 -9.58 -17.09 16.04
C SER A 717 -10.52 -16.14 16.82
N ARG A 718 -10.23 -14.84 16.82
CA ARG A 718 -10.90 -13.79 17.62
C ARG A 718 -11.59 -12.71 16.79
N SER A 719 -11.43 -12.70 15.47
CA SER A 719 -12.15 -11.79 14.57
C SER A 719 -13.62 -12.19 14.40
N GLY A 720 -14.46 -11.18 14.21
CA GLY A 720 -15.88 -11.37 13.90
C GLY A 720 -16.65 -10.07 13.93
N ILE A 721 -17.97 -10.18 13.90
CA ILE A 721 -18.89 -9.05 13.95
C ILE A 721 -19.80 -9.15 15.16
N MET A 722 -20.10 -8.02 15.77
CA MET A 722 -21.06 -7.92 16.85
C MET A 722 -22.31 -7.22 16.34
N ARG A 723 -23.45 -7.91 16.45
CA ARG A 723 -24.77 -7.42 16.05
C ARG A 723 -25.75 -7.60 17.20
N LYS A 724 -26.43 -6.54 17.64
CA LYS A 724 -27.44 -6.59 18.72
C LYS A 724 -26.98 -7.32 19.99
N GLY A 725 -25.71 -7.13 20.36
CA GLY A 725 -25.08 -7.73 21.55
C GLY A 725 -24.58 -9.16 21.36
N VAL A 726 -24.71 -9.73 20.16
CA VAL A 726 -24.28 -11.09 19.84
C VAL A 726 -23.06 -11.04 18.95
N PHE A 727 -21.99 -11.72 19.38
CA PHE A 727 -20.79 -11.90 18.58
C PHE A 727 -20.93 -13.12 17.65
N ALA A 728 -20.74 -12.90 16.36
CA ALA A 728 -20.64 -13.94 15.35
C ALA A 728 -19.23 -13.93 14.76
N ARG A 729 -18.62 -15.11 14.63
CA ARG A 729 -17.35 -15.22 13.93
C ARG A 729 -17.54 -14.95 12.45
N GLU A 730 -16.71 -14.06 11.93
CA GLU A 730 -16.58 -13.73 10.52
C GLU A 730 -15.10 -13.61 10.22
N THR A 731 -14.70 -13.98 9.01
CA THR A 731 -13.30 -13.90 8.59
C THR A 731 -12.88 -12.44 8.43
N ARG A 732 -11.57 -12.21 8.44
CA ARG A 732 -11.01 -10.87 8.22
C ARG A 732 -11.38 -10.34 6.83
N GLU A 733 -11.45 -11.23 5.86
CA GLU A 733 -11.77 -10.97 4.46
C GLU A 733 -13.23 -10.55 4.30
N GLU A 734 -14.14 -11.19 5.03
CA GLU A 734 -15.56 -10.82 5.10
C GLU A 734 -15.74 -9.40 5.69
N LEU A 735 -15.07 -9.10 6.80
CA LEU A 735 -15.09 -7.77 7.41
C LEU A 735 -14.53 -6.71 6.46
N LYS A 736 -13.40 -6.98 5.80
CA LYS A 736 -12.79 -6.10 4.78
C LYS A 736 -13.76 -5.83 3.62
N ALA A 737 -14.44 -6.86 3.13
CA ALA A 737 -15.39 -6.71 2.04
C ALA A 737 -16.61 -5.87 2.44
N GLN A 738 -17.10 -6.03 3.69
CA GLN A 738 -18.20 -5.22 4.21
C GLN A 738 -17.84 -3.74 4.36
N VAL A 739 -16.61 -3.42 4.82
CA VAL A 739 -16.14 -2.03 4.84
C VAL A 739 -16.02 -1.47 3.43
N ARG A 740 -15.41 -2.20 2.49
CA ARG A 740 -15.27 -1.74 1.09
C ARG A 740 -16.62 -1.40 0.45
N LYS A 741 -17.64 -2.20 0.73
CA LYS A 741 -19.03 -2.00 0.26
C LYS A 741 -19.82 -0.95 1.05
N GLY A 742 -19.24 -0.34 2.09
CA GLY A 742 -19.92 0.65 2.94
C GLY A 742 -20.96 0.07 3.90
N ARG A 743 -21.06 -1.26 4.03
CA ARG A 743 -22.02 -1.92 4.94
C ARG A 743 -21.58 -1.90 6.39
N LEU A 744 -20.27 -1.90 6.62
CA LEU A 744 -19.68 -1.83 7.95
C LEU A 744 -18.95 -0.49 8.11
N ARG A 745 -19.41 0.33 9.07
CA ARG A 745 -18.88 1.68 9.29
C ARG A 745 -17.99 1.79 10.52
N LEU A 746 -18.09 0.84 11.46
CA LEU A 746 -17.30 0.82 12.69
C LEU A 746 -16.47 -0.46 12.80
N ILE A 747 -15.15 -0.29 12.89
CA ILE A 747 -14.20 -1.37 13.20
C ILE A 747 -13.44 -1.05 14.49
N LEU A 748 -13.29 -2.06 15.34
CA LEU A 748 -12.42 -2.03 16.51
C LEU A 748 -11.32 -3.08 16.31
N GLY A 749 -10.06 -2.65 16.24
CA GLY A 749 -8.94 -3.48 15.80
C GLY A 749 -7.74 -3.49 16.75
N THR A 750 -7.11 -4.64 16.89
CA THR A 750 -5.79 -4.76 17.53
C THR A 750 -4.65 -4.52 16.54
N ASP A 751 -3.51 -3.99 16.99
CA ASP A 751 -2.34 -3.75 16.13
C ASP A 751 -1.90 -5.00 15.35
N ALA A 752 -1.64 -6.11 16.06
CA ALA A 752 -1.23 -7.41 15.52
C ALA A 752 -2.10 -7.91 14.36
N ALA A 753 -3.40 -7.64 14.45
CA ALA A 753 -4.36 -8.10 13.48
C ALA A 753 -4.46 -7.15 12.30
N SER A 754 -4.34 -5.85 12.56
CA SER A 754 -4.66 -4.74 11.66
C SER A 754 -3.49 -4.28 10.80
N GLU A 755 -2.32 -4.91 10.96
CA GLU A 755 -1.31 -4.92 9.92
C GLU A 755 -1.89 -5.42 8.58
N GLY A 756 -1.38 -4.93 7.47
CA GLY A 756 -1.99 -5.09 6.13
C GLY A 756 -3.38 -4.52 5.84
N LEU A 757 -4.17 -4.08 6.83
CA LEU A 757 -5.58 -3.74 6.58
C LEU A 757 -5.74 -2.46 5.72
N ASN A 758 -6.51 -2.56 4.62
CA ASN A 758 -6.82 -1.44 3.74
C ASN A 758 -8.24 -0.89 4.00
N LEU A 759 -8.35 0.23 4.73
CA LEU A 759 -9.62 0.83 5.17
C LEU A 759 -9.86 2.23 4.60
N GLN A 760 -9.45 2.46 3.36
CA GLN A 760 -9.56 3.76 2.68
C GLN A 760 -10.98 4.32 2.58
N ARG A 761 -12.02 3.52 2.85
CA ARG A 761 -13.42 4.00 2.93
C ARG A 761 -13.76 4.64 4.28
N LEU A 762 -12.98 4.39 5.33
CA LEU A 762 -13.15 5.05 6.63
C LEU A 762 -12.45 6.41 6.62
N GLY A 763 -13.13 7.42 7.16
CA GLY A 763 -12.65 8.81 7.21
C GLY A 763 -12.08 9.22 8.56
N THR A 764 -12.32 8.43 9.60
CA THR A 764 -11.92 8.77 10.97
C THR A 764 -11.20 7.62 11.66
N LEU A 765 -10.25 7.94 12.54
CA LEU A 765 -9.47 6.98 13.32
C LEU A 765 -9.33 7.44 14.77
N VAL A 766 -9.50 6.51 15.71
CA VAL A 766 -9.28 6.74 17.13
C VAL A 766 -8.16 5.82 17.62
N ASN A 767 -7.05 6.41 18.07
CA ASN A 767 -6.05 5.70 18.84
C ASN A 767 -6.52 5.66 20.29
N PHE A 768 -7.11 4.54 20.69
CA PHE A 768 -7.64 4.35 22.05
C PHE A 768 -6.53 4.31 23.08
N ASP A 769 -5.36 3.80 22.69
CA ASP A 769 -4.09 3.97 23.39
C ASP A 769 -3.00 4.41 22.42
N LEU A 770 -1.99 5.12 22.93
CA LEU A 770 -0.81 5.45 22.16
C LEU A 770 0.19 4.29 22.21
N PRO A 771 0.64 3.78 21.04
CA PRO A 771 1.64 2.73 21.00
C PRO A 771 3.00 3.27 21.46
N TRP A 772 3.72 2.40 22.18
CA TRP A 772 5.05 2.71 22.73
C TRP A 772 6.13 2.77 21.65
N ASN A 773 5.91 2.15 20.49
CA ASN A 773 6.72 2.39 19.32
C ASN A 773 5.98 3.41 18.42
N PRO A 774 6.50 4.64 18.26
CA PRO A 774 5.86 5.66 17.43
C PRO A 774 5.69 5.25 15.95
N SER A 775 6.49 4.29 15.46
CA SER A 775 6.28 3.63 14.17
C SER A 775 4.87 3.08 14.02
N ARG A 776 4.35 2.41 15.07
CA ARG A 776 3.01 1.82 15.06
C ARG A 776 1.95 2.91 14.90
N LEU A 777 2.14 4.09 15.48
CA LEU A 777 1.22 5.23 15.33
C LEU A 777 1.13 5.70 13.87
N GLU A 778 2.28 5.85 13.19
CA GLU A 778 2.32 6.18 11.76
C GLU A 778 1.75 5.04 10.90
N GLN A 779 1.97 3.78 11.26
CA GLN A 779 1.34 2.65 10.58
C GLN A 779 -0.19 2.64 10.74
N ARG A 780 -0.73 2.99 11.91
CA ARG A 780 -2.19 3.13 12.18
C ARG A 780 -2.79 4.27 11.36
N LYS A 781 -2.20 5.46 11.43
CA LYS A 781 -2.58 6.62 10.58
C LYS A 781 -2.55 6.23 9.11
N GLY A 782 -1.48 5.53 8.73
CA GLY A 782 -1.31 4.95 7.42
C GLY A 782 -2.33 3.87 7.05
N ARG A 783 -3.34 3.49 7.85
CA ARG A 783 -4.44 2.57 7.43
C ARG A 783 -5.59 3.27 6.73
N ILE A 784 -5.83 4.53 7.09
CA ILE A 784 -6.84 5.40 6.49
C ILE A 784 -6.22 6.50 5.63
N GLN A 785 -5.04 7.00 6.00
CA GLN A 785 -4.27 7.94 5.19
C GLN A 785 -3.42 7.15 4.19
N ARG A 786 -4.03 6.53 3.17
CA ARG A 786 -3.34 5.81 2.09
C ARG A 786 -3.65 6.38 0.72
N ILE A 787 -2.85 5.99 -0.26
CA ILE A 787 -3.19 6.23 -1.64
C ILE A 787 -4.44 5.43 -2.01
N GLY A 788 -5.42 6.10 -2.60
CA GLY A 788 -6.76 5.54 -2.87
C GLY A 788 -7.83 5.98 -1.87
N GLN A 789 -7.46 6.73 -0.82
CA GLN A 789 -8.44 7.42 0.03
C GLN A 789 -9.35 8.33 -0.82
N ILE A 790 -10.66 8.15 -0.63
CA ILE A 790 -11.72 8.82 -1.40
C ILE A 790 -12.00 10.23 -0.86
N ARG A 791 -11.71 10.49 0.42
CA ARG A 791 -11.88 11.79 1.06
C ARG A 791 -10.64 12.67 0.95
N ASP A 792 -10.85 13.98 0.90
CA ASP A 792 -9.76 14.97 0.87
C ASP A 792 -9.11 15.18 2.25
N SER A 793 -9.82 14.82 3.32
CA SER A 793 -9.33 14.89 4.69
C SER A 793 -9.73 13.67 5.52
N VAL A 794 -8.90 13.37 6.52
CA VAL A 794 -9.17 12.37 7.55
C VAL A 794 -8.98 12.96 8.94
N GLU A 795 -9.80 12.49 9.89
CA GLU A 795 -9.76 12.91 11.29
C GLU A 795 -9.11 11.81 12.14
N ILE A 796 -8.15 12.17 13.00
CA ILE A 796 -7.46 11.23 13.88
C ILE A 796 -7.47 11.75 15.31
N TYR A 797 -7.94 10.94 16.25
CA TYR A 797 -7.91 11.27 17.68
C TYR A 797 -6.89 10.40 18.42
N ASN A 798 -5.98 11.05 19.14
CA ASN A 798 -4.93 10.42 19.94
C ASN A 798 -5.26 10.50 21.43
N MET A 799 -5.80 9.40 22.00
CA MET A 799 -6.20 9.40 23.42
C MET A 799 -5.02 9.22 24.36
N ARG A 800 -4.78 10.20 25.23
CA ARG A 800 -3.78 10.15 26.31
C ARG A 800 -4.35 10.68 27.62
N TYR A 801 -3.89 10.12 28.73
CA TYR A 801 -4.21 10.64 30.07
C TYR A 801 -3.19 11.68 30.52
N ALA A 802 -3.65 12.87 30.93
CA ALA A 802 -2.79 13.93 31.44
C ALA A 802 -1.96 13.46 32.65
N GLY A 803 -0.66 13.67 32.65
CA GLY A 803 0.28 13.25 33.69
C GLY A 803 0.68 11.77 33.66
N SER A 804 0.16 10.98 32.72
CA SER A 804 0.55 9.57 32.53
C SER A 804 1.94 9.44 31.89
N VAL A 805 2.45 8.20 31.80
CA VAL A 805 3.70 7.94 31.07
C VAL A 805 3.53 8.26 29.59
N GLU A 806 2.39 7.90 28.99
CA GLU A 806 2.06 8.18 27.59
C GLU A 806 2.12 9.67 27.29
N ASP A 807 1.58 10.48 28.20
CA ASP A 807 1.59 11.93 28.10
C ASP A 807 3.00 12.52 28.18
N ARG A 808 3.82 12.08 29.14
CA ARG A 808 5.22 12.53 29.25
C ARG A 808 6.04 12.17 28.02
N VAL A 809 5.83 10.98 27.47
CA VAL A 809 6.53 10.57 26.26
C VAL A 809 6.01 11.35 25.05
N HIS A 810 4.70 11.53 24.91
CA HIS A 810 4.11 12.38 23.87
C HIS A 810 4.66 13.81 23.94
N ALA A 811 4.80 14.42 25.12
CA ALA A 811 5.37 15.77 25.27
C ALA A 811 6.86 15.83 24.85
N LEU A 812 7.67 14.85 25.25
CA LEU A 812 9.08 14.74 24.85
C LEU A 812 9.25 14.53 23.34
N LEU A 813 8.37 13.71 22.78
CA LEU A 813 8.48 13.26 21.40
C LEU A 813 7.79 14.23 20.43
N SER A 814 6.72 14.94 20.80
CA SER A 814 5.91 15.79 19.90
C SER A 814 6.69 16.88 19.18
N GLN A 815 7.71 17.46 19.83
CA GLN A 815 8.51 18.52 19.22
C GLN A 815 9.56 17.99 18.24
N ARG A 816 10.01 16.74 18.40
CA ARG A 816 11.04 16.09 17.54
C ARG A 816 10.48 15.05 16.57
N LEU A 817 9.32 14.45 16.85
CA LEU A 817 8.70 13.39 16.04
C LEU A 817 8.29 13.87 14.67
N LYS A 818 7.76 15.09 14.56
CA LYS A 818 7.40 15.67 13.26
C LYS A 818 8.64 15.79 12.39
N ASP A 819 9.75 16.25 12.97
CA ASP A 819 11.03 16.34 12.26
C ASP A 819 11.53 14.94 11.89
N ILE A 820 11.60 14.01 12.85
CA ILE A 820 12.12 12.65 12.63
C ILE A 820 11.29 11.89 11.58
N SER A 821 9.96 11.94 11.68
CA SER A 821 9.03 11.33 10.73
C SER A 821 9.11 11.99 9.35
N ALA A 822 9.27 13.32 9.29
CA ALA A 822 9.48 14.01 8.02
C ALA A 822 10.84 13.66 7.37
N LEU A 823 11.87 13.42 8.19
CA LEU A 823 13.21 13.06 7.73
C LEU A 823 13.28 11.62 7.23
N PHE A 824 12.84 10.65 8.03
CA PHE A 824 13.02 9.22 7.75
C PHE A 824 11.74 8.53 7.24
N GLY A 825 10.63 9.26 7.08
CA GLY A 825 9.34 8.73 6.66
C GLY A 825 8.59 7.91 7.72
N GLN A 826 9.31 7.30 8.65
CA GLN A 826 8.83 6.57 9.82
C GLN A 826 9.81 6.80 10.97
N ILE A 827 9.35 6.57 12.19
CA ILE A 827 10.16 6.76 13.39
C ILE A 827 11.11 5.57 13.58
N PRO A 828 12.39 5.78 13.93
CA PRO A 828 13.31 4.68 14.19
C PRO A 828 12.88 3.80 15.37
N ASP A 829 13.01 2.48 15.25
CA ASP A 829 12.67 1.53 16.33
C ASP A 829 13.50 1.72 17.60
N VAL A 830 14.71 2.28 17.46
CA VAL A 830 15.55 2.66 18.62
C VAL A 830 14.86 3.64 19.58
N LEU A 831 13.79 4.34 19.16
CA LEU A 831 13.04 5.22 20.04
C LEU A 831 12.10 4.47 20.99
N GLU A 832 11.89 3.17 20.81
CA GLU A 832 11.14 2.35 21.79
C GLU A 832 11.81 2.37 23.18
N ASP A 833 13.15 2.36 23.22
CA ASP A 833 13.93 2.47 24.46
C ASP A 833 13.72 3.81 25.18
N VAL A 834 13.37 4.89 24.46
CA VAL A 834 13.06 6.20 25.07
C VAL A 834 11.89 6.04 26.02
N TRP A 835 10.84 5.33 25.61
CA TRP A 835 9.67 5.14 26.45
C TRP A 835 9.98 4.35 27.72
N VAL A 836 10.78 3.29 27.61
CA VAL A 836 11.25 2.52 28.77
C VAL A 836 12.00 3.43 29.74
N ASN A 837 12.90 4.27 29.22
CA ASN A 837 13.66 5.20 30.06
C ASN A 837 12.76 6.25 30.73
N VAL A 838 11.77 6.81 30.04
CA VAL A 838 10.81 7.78 30.61
C VAL A 838 9.91 7.14 31.67
N ALA A 839 9.45 5.90 31.44
CA ALA A 839 8.69 5.16 32.42
C ALA A 839 9.49 4.90 33.71
N LEU A 840 10.79 4.69 33.58
CA LEU A 840 11.72 4.51 34.69
C LEU A 840 12.22 5.83 35.33
N GLY A 841 11.79 6.98 34.80
CA GLY A 841 12.22 8.29 35.28
C GLY A 841 13.62 8.72 34.82
N ASP A 842 14.27 7.97 33.93
CA ASP A 842 15.59 8.31 33.35
C ASP A 842 15.44 9.25 32.14
N MET A 843 14.99 10.47 32.44
CA MET A 843 14.74 11.51 31.42
C MET A 843 16.02 11.91 30.66
N ALA A 844 17.18 11.85 31.32
CA ALA A 844 18.46 12.22 30.70
C ALA A 844 18.85 11.23 29.59
N ARG A 845 18.68 9.92 29.82
CA ARG A 845 18.96 8.89 28.81
C ARG A 845 17.94 8.90 27.67
N ALA A 846 16.66 9.12 27.98
CA ALA A 846 15.63 9.33 26.98
C ALA A 846 15.97 10.51 26.05
N GLN A 847 16.32 11.67 26.63
CA GLN A 847 16.69 12.87 25.88
C GLN A 847 17.96 12.65 25.04
N LYS A 848 18.98 11.98 25.58
CA LYS A 848 20.21 11.65 24.83
C LYS A 848 19.92 10.82 23.58
N THR A 849 18.97 9.89 23.66
CA THR A 849 18.59 9.03 22.52
C THR A 849 17.84 9.84 21.46
N ILE A 850 16.94 10.74 21.87
CA ILE A 850 16.25 11.66 20.96
C ILE A 850 17.24 12.62 20.28
N ASP A 851 18.20 13.15 21.03
CA ASP A 851 19.19 14.10 20.49
C ASP A 851 20.25 13.45 19.60
N ALA A 852 20.45 12.13 19.73
CA ALA A 852 21.31 11.37 18.82
C ALA A 852 20.69 11.21 17.42
N VAL A 853 19.37 11.40 17.27
CA VAL A 853 18.72 11.31 15.96
C VAL A 853 19.12 12.54 15.11
N PRO A 854 19.60 12.33 13.87
CA PRO A 854 20.04 13.42 13.00
C PRO A 854 18.96 14.49 12.79
N ARG A 855 19.37 15.76 12.74
CA ARG A 855 18.47 16.92 12.48
C ARG A 855 18.15 17.13 11.01
N GLN A 856 18.93 16.54 10.11
CA GLN A 856 18.73 16.61 8.68
C GLN A 856 18.92 15.21 8.10
N HIS A 857 18.24 14.94 6.99
CA HIS A 857 18.37 13.66 6.32
C HIS A 857 19.82 13.57 5.82
N PRO A 858 20.55 12.50 6.16
CA PRO A 858 21.98 12.44 5.89
C PRO A 858 22.28 12.45 4.39
N PHE A 859 21.40 11.89 3.58
CA PHE A 859 21.51 11.96 2.14
C PHE A 859 20.75 13.18 1.62
N LYS A 860 21.36 14.01 0.78
CA LYS A 860 20.60 14.97 -0.01
C LYS A 860 19.54 14.20 -0.77
N LEU A 861 18.27 14.40 -0.39
CA LEU A 861 17.10 13.77 -0.97
C LEU A 861 17.01 14.16 -2.45
N ARG A 862 17.72 13.46 -3.31
CA ARG A 862 17.44 13.45 -4.73
C ARG A 862 16.55 12.27 -5.00
N TYR A 863 15.27 12.57 -4.83
CA TYR A 863 14.18 11.70 -5.21
C TYR A 863 14.42 11.21 -6.64
N HIS A 864 14.30 9.90 -6.86
CA HIS A 864 14.24 9.38 -8.22
C HIS A 864 13.09 10.10 -8.91
N ARG A 865 13.43 10.88 -9.94
CA ARG A 865 12.44 11.53 -10.78
C ARG A 865 11.52 10.43 -11.28
N VAL A 866 10.25 10.52 -10.91
CA VAL A 866 9.26 9.54 -11.34
C VAL A 866 9.05 9.73 -12.83
N GLU A 867 9.64 8.85 -13.63
CA GLU A 867 9.37 8.83 -15.07
C GLU A 867 8.00 8.21 -15.31
N LYS A 868 7.26 8.78 -16.25
CA LYS A 868 5.96 8.24 -16.64
C LYS A 868 6.16 6.89 -17.31
N VAL A 869 5.38 5.92 -16.86
CA VAL A 869 5.35 4.57 -17.43
C VAL A 869 3.90 4.27 -17.81
N GLU A 870 3.63 4.24 -19.10
CA GLU A 870 2.28 4.08 -19.67
C GLU A 870 1.88 2.60 -19.71
N TRP A 871 1.30 2.08 -18.64
CA TRP A 871 0.82 0.70 -18.58
C TRP A 871 -0.66 0.58 -18.96
N GLU A 872 -1.44 1.62 -18.69
CA GLU A 872 -2.89 1.68 -18.85
C GLU A 872 -3.30 1.53 -20.33
N SER A 873 -2.42 1.92 -21.26
CA SER A 873 -2.64 1.78 -22.70
C SER A 873 -2.17 0.43 -23.27
N CYS A 874 -1.56 -0.44 -22.46
CA CYS A 874 -1.00 -1.71 -22.91
C CYS A 874 -2.09 -2.67 -23.39
N ALA A 875 -2.11 -2.92 -24.70
CA ALA A 875 -3.08 -3.82 -25.31
C ALA A 875 -2.66 -5.29 -25.25
N GLN A 876 -1.37 -5.57 -25.07
CA GLN A 876 -0.90 -6.95 -24.92
C GLN A 876 -1.26 -7.48 -23.53
N VAL A 877 -1.67 -8.75 -23.46
CA VAL A 877 -2.04 -9.42 -22.22
C VAL A 877 -1.46 -10.83 -22.25
N LEU A 878 -0.68 -11.19 -21.23
CA LEU A 878 -0.21 -12.55 -21.05
C LEU A 878 -1.38 -13.44 -20.61
N ASN A 879 -1.53 -14.60 -21.25
CA ASN A 879 -2.61 -15.54 -20.91
C ASN A 879 -2.56 -15.92 -19.43
N SER A 880 -3.64 -15.66 -18.70
CA SER A 880 -3.70 -15.84 -17.25
C SER A 880 -3.57 -17.30 -16.81
N VAL A 881 -4.11 -18.24 -17.59
CA VAL A 881 -4.04 -19.68 -17.30
C VAL A 881 -2.60 -20.17 -17.42
N GLU A 882 -1.93 -19.85 -18.52
CA GLU A 882 -0.53 -20.22 -18.77
C GLU A 882 0.39 -19.58 -17.71
N ARG A 883 0.22 -18.28 -17.47
CA ARG A 883 0.94 -17.52 -16.44
C ARG A 883 0.83 -18.19 -15.08
N LYS A 884 -0.41 -18.50 -14.64
CA LYS A 884 -0.67 -19.11 -13.34
C LYS A 884 -0.13 -20.54 -13.25
N ALA A 885 -0.27 -21.35 -14.30
CA ALA A 885 0.27 -22.70 -14.37
C ALA A 885 1.80 -22.71 -14.21
N PHE A 886 2.49 -21.82 -14.91
CA PHE A 886 3.94 -21.68 -14.82
C PHE A 886 4.39 -21.25 -13.42
N LEU A 887 3.74 -20.25 -12.82
CA LEU A 887 4.07 -19.78 -11.48
C LEU A 887 3.73 -20.80 -10.37
N SER A 888 2.82 -21.72 -10.67
CA SER A 888 2.46 -22.84 -9.77
C SER A 888 3.49 -23.98 -9.78
N THR A 889 4.54 -23.91 -10.60
CA THR A 889 5.63 -24.89 -10.58
C THR A 889 6.47 -24.74 -9.31
N GLY A 890 6.89 -25.87 -8.71
CA GLY A 890 7.69 -25.86 -7.49
C GLY A 890 9.17 -25.56 -7.73
N TRP A 891 9.91 -25.33 -6.64
CA TRP A 891 11.37 -25.26 -6.66
C TRP A 891 11.95 -26.62 -7.04
N THR A 892 12.94 -26.60 -7.92
CA THR A 892 13.63 -27.79 -8.45
C THR A 892 14.98 -27.98 -7.81
#